data_AF-A0A0D3BBD8-F1
#
_entry.id   AF-A0A0D3BBD8-F1
#
_cell.length_a   1.000
_cell.length_b   1.000
_cell.length_c   1.000
_cell.angle_alpha   90.00
_cell.angle_beta   90.00
_cell.angle_gamma   90.00
#
_symmetry.space_group_name_H-M   'P 1'
#
loop_
_entity.id
_entity.type
_entity.pdbx_description
1 polymer ?
#
loop_
_entity_poly.entity_id
_entity_poly.type
_entity_poly.pdbx_seq_one_letter_code
_entity_poly.pdbx_strand_id
1 'polypeptide(L)'
;MAGRNIEKMASIDAQLRQLAPAKVSEDDKLIEYDALLLDRFLDILQDLHGEDLRETVQELYELSAEYEGKREPKKLEELGKVLTSLDAGDSIVISKAFSHMLNLANLAEEVQIAYRRRIKKLKKGDFVDESSAATESDIEETFKRLVSDLGKSPEEIFDALKNQTVDLVLTAHPTQSVRRSLLQKHGRIRDCLAQLYAKDITPDDKQELDESLQREIQAAFRTDEIRRTPPTPQDEMRAGMSYFHETIWNGVPKFLRRVDTALKNIGIDERVPYNAPLIQFSSWMGGDRDGNPRVTPEVTRDVCLLARMMAANLYYNQIENLMFELSMWRCTDEFRAKADEIHRNSRKDAAKHYIEFWKTIPPTEPYRVILGDVRDKLYHTRERSRQLLSNGISDIPEEATFTNVEQFLEPLELCYRSLCSCGDRPIADGTLLDFLRQVSTFGLSLVRLDIRQESERHTDVLDAITKHLDGSSYREWSEERRQEWLLSELSGKRPLFGPDLPKTEEIADVLDTFKVISELPSDCFGAYIISMATSPSDVLAVELLQRECHVKTPLRVVPLFEKLADLEAAPAAVSRLFSLDWYKNRINGKQEVMIGYSDSGKDAGRLSAAWELYKAQEELVKVAKKYGVKLTMFHGRGGTVGRGGGPTHLAILSQPPDTVNGSLRVTVQGEVIEQSFGEEHLCFRTLQRFTAATLEHGMNPPVSPKPEWRALLDAMAVVATEEYRCVVFQEPRFVEYFRL
;
A
#
# COMPACT_ATOMS: atom_id res chain seq x y z
N MET A 1 -31.01 -6.53 -37.97
CA MET A 1 -30.10 -6.77 -36.83
C MET A 1 -30.27 -5.72 -35.72
N ALA A 2 -30.32 -4.41 -36.03
CA ALA A 2 -30.51 -3.35 -35.02
C ALA A 2 -31.72 -3.51 -34.06
N GLY A 3 -32.85 -4.06 -34.52
CA GLY A 3 -34.04 -4.27 -33.67
C GLY A 3 -33.92 -5.40 -32.63
N ARG A 4 -33.13 -6.45 -32.91
CA ARG A 4 -32.92 -7.57 -31.97
C ARG A 4 -31.94 -7.24 -30.85
N ASN A 5 -30.95 -6.38 -31.11
CA ASN A 5 -29.99 -5.95 -30.06
C ASN A 5 -30.66 -5.04 -29.02
N ILE A 6 -31.63 -4.21 -29.43
CA ILE A 6 -32.37 -3.33 -28.51
C ILE A 6 -33.26 -4.13 -27.55
N GLU A 7 -33.92 -5.20 -28.01
CA GLU A 7 -34.73 -6.08 -27.15
C GLU A 7 -33.89 -6.87 -26.14
N LYS A 8 -32.65 -7.24 -26.50
CA LYS A 8 -31.73 -8.00 -25.63
C LYS A 8 -31.07 -7.13 -24.55
N MET A 9 -30.59 -5.93 -24.88
CA MET A 9 -30.14 -4.94 -23.88
C MET A 9 -31.24 -4.63 -22.86
N ALA A 10 -32.48 -4.53 -23.32
CA ALA A 10 -33.64 -4.30 -22.45
C ALA A 10 -33.88 -5.46 -21.46
N SER A 11 -33.41 -6.68 -21.74
CA SER A 11 -33.57 -7.85 -20.86
C SER A 11 -32.62 -7.81 -19.65
N ILE A 12 -31.32 -7.55 -19.88
CA ILE A 12 -30.31 -7.48 -18.80
C ILE A 12 -30.54 -6.24 -17.92
N ASP A 13 -30.80 -5.08 -18.55
CA ASP A 13 -31.15 -3.86 -17.82
C ASP A 13 -32.41 -4.06 -16.98
N ALA A 14 -33.45 -4.74 -17.50
CA ALA A 14 -34.65 -5.03 -16.74
C ALA A 14 -34.39 -5.97 -15.53
N GLN A 15 -33.56 -6.99 -15.69
CA GLN A 15 -33.21 -7.91 -14.60
C GLN A 15 -32.43 -7.19 -13.49
N LEU A 16 -31.42 -6.40 -13.85
CA LEU A 16 -30.67 -5.59 -12.89
C LEU A 16 -31.58 -4.58 -12.16
N ARG A 17 -32.53 -3.95 -12.87
CA ARG A 17 -33.53 -3.07 -12.26
C ARG A 17 -34.52 -3.80 -11.35
N GLN A 18 -34.76 -5.09 -11.52
CA GLN A 18 -35.56 -5.86 -10.56
C GLN A 18 -34.80 -6.08 -9.24
N LEU A 19 -33.48 -6.26 -9.31
CA LEU A 19 -32.62 -6.39 -8.13
C LEU A 19 -32.40 -5.04 -7.43
N ALA A 20 -32.22 -3.96 -8.19
CA ALA A 20 -32.01 -2.60 -7.71
C ALA A 20 -33.00 -1.61 -8.36
N PRO A 21 -34.27 -1.54 -7.87
CA PRO A 21 -35.34 -0.80 -8.55
C PRO A 21 -35.24 0.72 -8.43
N ALA A 22 -34.46 1.23 -7.48
CA ALA A 22 -34.36 2.65 -7.20
C ALA A 22 -32.93 3.15 -7.38
N LYS A 23 -32.79 4.32 -8.02
CA LYS A 23 -31.52 5.05 -8.07
C LYS A 23 -31.12 5.51 -6.67
N VAL A 24 -29.84 5.38 -6.33
CA VAL A 24 -29.31 5.87 -5.03
C VAL A 24 -28.88 7.34 -5.08
N SER A 25 -28.73 7.91 -6.28
CA SER A 25 -28.51 9.34 -6.53
C SER A 25 -29.07 9.75 -7.89
N GLU A 26 -29.27 11.06 -8.13
CA GLU A 26 -29.81 11.56 -9.41
C GLU A 26 -28.91 11.20 -10.61
N ASP A 27 -27.60 11.14 -10.36
CA ASP A 27 -26.55 10.80 -11.31
C ASP A 27 -26.14 9.31 -11.27
N ASP A 28 -26.93 8.46 -10.61
CA ASP A 28 -26.72 7.02 -10.59
C ASP A 28 -26.97 6.43 -11.99
N LYS A 29 -25.89 5.89 -12.56
CA LYS A 29 -25.81 5.26 -13.88
C LYS A 29 -25.27 3.82 -13.79
N LEU A 30 -25.15 3.24 -12.58
CA LEU A 30 -24.47 1.96 -12.40
C LEU A 30 -25.12 0.84 -13.20
N ILE A 31 -26.45 0.78 -13.19
CA ILE A 31 -27.19 -0.24 -13.96
C ILE A 31 -27.00 -0.02 -15.47
N GLU A 32 -27.04 1.24 -15.93
CA GLU A 32 -26.81 1.57 -17.34
C GLU A 32 -25.39 1.22 -17.80
N TYR A 33 -24.40 1.37 -16.91
CA TYR A 33 -23.02 0.97 -17.15
C TYR A 33 -22.86 -0.55 -17.23
N ASP A 34 -23.35 -1.26 -16.21
CA ASP A 34 -23.22 -2.71 -16.11
C ASP A 34 -23.95 -3.41 -17.26
N ALA A 35 -25.18 -2.99 -17.56
CA ALA A 35 -25.94 -3.51 -18.69
C ALA A 35 -25.24 -3.31 -20.04
N LEU A 36 -24.60 -2.15 -20.27
CA LEU A 36 -23.84 -1.90 -21.49
C LEU A 36 -22.63 -2.82 -21.60
N LEU A 37 -21.85 -2.96 -20.52
CA LEU A 37 -20.65 -3.80 -20.51
C LEU A 37 -21.01 -5.28 -20.72
N LEU A 38 -22.06 -5.76 -20.05
CA LEU A 38 -22.55 -7.12 -20.19
C LEU A 38 -23.07 -7.40 -21.60
N ASP A 39 -23.83 -6.48 -22.19
CA ASP A 39 -24.32 -6.63 -23.56
C ASP A 39 -23.16 -6.75 -24.56
N ARG A 40 -22.17 -5.85 -24.49
CA ARG A 40 -20.97 -5.92 -25.34
C ARG A 40 -20.17 -7.20 -25.10
N PHE A 41 -20.05 -7.64 -23.86
CA PHE A 41 -19.35 -8.87 -23.54
C PHE A 41 -20.05 -10.11 -24.11
N LEU A 42 -21.38 -10.20 -24.03
CA LEU A 42 -22.14 -11.32 -24.57
C LEU A 42 -22.08 -11.38 -26.10
N ASP A 43 -22.08 -10.23 -26.77
CA ASP A 43 -21.86 -10.18 -28.23
C ASP A 43 -20.45 -10.69 -28.59
N ILE A 44 -19.42 -10.28 -27.85
CA ILE A 44 -18.05 -10.81 -28.00
C ILE A 44 -17.99 -12.31 -27.73
N LEU A 45 -18.69 -12.80 -26.71
CA LEU A 45 -18.73 -14.22 -26.37
C LEU A 45 -19.37 -15.05 -27.49
N GLN A 46 -20.46 -14.54 -28.08
CA GLN A 46 -21.11 -15.15 -29.23
C GLN A 46 -20.18 -15.22 -30.45
N ASP A 47 -19.46 -14.13 -30.75
CA ASP A 47 -18.53 -14.09 -31.88
C ASP A 47 -17.36 -15.08 -31.72
N LEU A 48 -16.92 -15.31 -30.48
CA LEU A 48 -15.78 -16.18 -30.19
C LEU A 48 -16.15 -17.66 -30.05
N HIS A 49 -17.32 -17.96 -29.50
CA HIS A 49 -17.69 -19.30 -29.04
C HIS A 49 -19.06 -19.80 -29.52
N GLY A 50 -19.81 -18.99 -30.27
CA GLY A 50 -21.12 -19.36 -30.81
C GLY A 50 -22.31 -18.96 -29.92
N GLU A 51 -23.51 -19.07 -30.49
CA GLU A 51 -24.76 -18.65 -29.84
C GLU A 51 -25.12 -19.55 -28.64
N ASP A 52 -24.94 -20.86 -28.76
CA ASP A 52 -25.28 -21.83 -27.69
C ASP A 52 -24.56 -21.52 -26.36
N LEU A 53 -23.26 -21.17 -26.41
CA LEU A 53 -22.50 -20.84 -25.22
C LEU A 53 -22.91 -19.49 -24.63
N ARG A 54 -23.20 -18.50 -25.49
CA ARG A 54 -23.75 -17.20 -25.06
C ARG A 54 -25.08 -17.40 -24.34
N GLU A 55 -25.98 -18.20 -24.90
CA GLU A 55 -27.28 -18.52 -24.29
C GLU A 55 -27.12 -19.24 -22.96
N THR A 56 -26.18 -20.17 -22.85
CA THR A 56 -25.89 -20.88 -21.59
C THR A 56 -25.38 -19.93 -20.50
N VAL A 57 -24.46 -19.00 -20.83
CA VAL A 57 -23.98 -17.98 -19.88
C VAL A 57 -25.13 -17.06 -19.46
N GLN A 58 -25.97 -16.66 -20.42
CA GLN A 58 -27.14 -15.84 -20.13
C GLN A 58 -28.14 -16.58 -19.22
N GLU A 59 -28.47 -17.85 -19.48
CA GLU A 59 -29.35 -18.67 -18.64
C GLU A 59 -28.82 -18.78 -17.19
N LEU A 60 -27.53 -19.05 -17.02
CA LEU A 60 -26.90 -19.11 -15.70
C LEU A 60 -26.95 -17.76 -14.96
N TYR A 61 -26.80 -16.65 -15.69
CA TYR A 61 -26.92 -15.30 -15.14
C TYR A 61 -28.36 -15.02 -14.70
N GLU A 62 -29.34 -15.41 -15.50
CA GLU A 62 -30.76 -15.24 -15.21
C GLU A 62 -31.20 -16.07 -14.00
N LEU A 63 -30.80 -17.34 -13.93
CA LEU A 63 -31.10 -18.22 -12.79
C LEU A 63 -30.48 -17.70 -11.49
N SER A 64 -29.26 -17.15 -11.54
CA SER A 64 -28.60 -16.57 -10.38
C SER A 64 -29.24 -15.24 -9.95
N ALA A 65 -29.66 -14.39 -10.88
CA ALA A 65 -30.41 -13.18 -10.59
C ALA A 65 -31.80 -13.49 -9.99
N GLU A 66 -32.53 -14.48 -10.53
CA GLU A 66 -33.79 -14.96 -9.96
C GLU A 66 -33.61 -15.51 -8.54
N TYR A 67 -32.51 -16.24 -8.32
CA TYR A 67 -32.14 -16.73 -7.01
C TYR A 67 -31.91 -15.57 -6.04
N GLU A 68 -31.18 -14.51 -6.40
CA GLU A 68 -30.99 -13.39 -5.46
C GLU A 68 -32.28 -12.63 -5.14
N GLY A 69 -33.23 -12.58 -6.08
CA GLY A 69 -34.54 -11.95 -5.84
C GLY A 69 -35.40 -12.67 -4.79
N LYS A 70 -35.41 -14.01 -4.76
CA LYS A 70 -36.32 -14.80 -3.90
C LYS A 70 -35.64 -15.78 -2.93
N ARG A 71 -34.38 -16.11 -3.16
CA ARG A 71 -33.55 -17.09 -2.44
C ARG A 71 -34.19 -18.48 -2.32
N GLU A 72 -34.88 -18.90 -3.37
CA GLU A 72 -35.47 -20.23 -3.46
C GLU A 72 -34.38 -21.29 -3.71
N PRO A 73 -34.14 -22.26 -2.80
CA PRO A 73 -33.06 -23.25 -2.97
C PRO A 73 -33.18 -24.09 -4.25
N LYS A 74 -34.41 -24.28 -4.75
CA LYS A 74 -34.68 -24.97 -6.00
C LYS A 74 -33.97 -24.33 -7.20
N LYS A 75 -33.76 -23.01 -7.19
CA LYS A 75 -33.02 -22.31 -8.26
C LYS A 75 -31.53 -22.66 -8.26
N LEU A 76 -30.94 -22.90 -7.09
CA LEU A 76 -29.57 -23.42 -7.00
C LEU A 76 -29.48 -24.86 -7.51
N GLU A 77 -30.50 -25.68 -7.30
CA GLU A 77 -30.55 -27.03 -7.89
C GLU A 77 -30.68 -26.99 -9.41
N GLU A 78 -31.48 -26.08 -9.96
CA GLU A 78 -31.59 -25.84 -11.41
C GLU A 78 -30.23 -25.40 -11.98
N LEU A 79 -29.58 -24.41 -11.35
CA LEU A 79 -28.25 -23.93 -11.72
C LEU A 79 -27.19 -25.04 -11.64
N GLY A 80 -27.21 -25.85 -10.57
CA GLY A 80 -26.30 -26.98 -10.39
C GLY A 80 -26.45 -28.07 -11.44
N LYS A 81 -27.68 -28.32 -11.93
CA LYS A 81 -27.92 -29.28 -13.03
C LYS A 81 -27.29 -28.79 -14.33
N VAL A 82 -27.42 -27.50 -14.65
CA VAL A 82 -26.76 -26.92 -15.83
C VAL A 82 -25.25 -27.04 -15.67
N LEU A 83 -24.68 -26.55 -14.56
CA LEU A 83 -23.23 -26.57 -14.33
C LEU A 83 -22.61 -27.98 -14.38
N THR A 84 -23.29 -28.98 -13.82
CA THR A 84 -22.79 -30.37 -13.79
C THR A 84 -22.98 -31.11 -15.12
N SER A 85 -23.77 -30.57 -16.05
CA SER A 85 -23.94 -31.12 -17.39
C SER A 85 -22.86 -30.69 -18.38
N LEU A 86 -22.09 -29.65 -18.05
CA LEU A 86 -21.03 -29.09 -18.89
C LEU A 86 -19.82 -30.03 -18.95
N ASP A 87 -19.18 -30.09 -20.12
CA ASP A 87 -17.87 -30.70 -20.21
C ASP A 87 -16.77 -29.81 -19.61
N ALA A 88 -15.55 -30.33 -19.52
CA ALA A 88 -14.43 -29.60 -18.92
C ALA A 88 -14.03 -28.34 -19.71
N GLY A 89 -14.19 -28.34 -21.04
CA GLY A 89 -13.89 -27.19 -21.88
C GLY A 89 -14.89 -26.06 -21.64
N ASP A 90 -16.18 -26.39 -21.71
CA ASP A 90 -17.26 -25.43 -21.48
C ASP A 90 -17.25 -24.89 -20.05
N SER A 91 -16.96 -25.74 -19.06
CA SER A 91 -16.79 -25.33 -17.66
C SER A 91 -15.73 -24.25 -17.49
N ILE A 92 -14.61 -24.34 -18.22
CA ILE A 92 -13.55 -23.32 -18.18
C ILE A 92 -14.02 -22.03 -18.81
N VAL A 93 -14.70 -22.08 -19.96
CA VAL A 93 -15.15 -20.85 -20.63
C VAL A 93 -16.24 -20.15 -19.83
N ILE A 94 -17.20 -20.90 -19.27
CA ILE A 94 -18.28 -20.36 -18.43
C ILE A 94 -17.71 -19.73 -17.15
N SER A 95 -16.82 -20.42 -16.42
CA SER A 95 -16.20 -19.85 -15.22
C SER A 95 -15.36 -18.60 -15.53
N LYS A 96 -14.64 -18.57 -16.66
CA LYS A 96 -13.93 -17.38 -17.13
C LYS A 96 -14.91 -16.24 -17.50
N ALA A 97 -16.03 -16.55 -18.14
CA ALA A 97 -17.03 -15.57 -18.54
C ALA A 97 -17.62 -14.87 -17.30
N PHE A 98 -18.07 -15.62 -16.29
CA PHE A 98 -18.59 -15.04 -15.05
C PHE A 98 -17.55 -14.25 -14.26
N SER A 99 -16.28 -14.71 -14.24
CA SER A 99 -15.19 -13.96 -13.62
C SER A 99 -14.97 -12.62 -14.34
N HIS A 100 -15.00 -12.62 -15.67
CA HIS A 100 -14.82 -11.41 -16.47
C HIS A 100 -16.01 -10.45 -16.35
N MET A 101 -17.25 -10.96 -16.30
CA MET A 101 -18.45 -10.17 -16.02
C MET A 101 -18.35 -9.48 -14.66
N LEU A 102 -17.87 -10.17 -13.63
CA LEU A 102 -17.64 -9.57 -12.32
C LEU A 102 -16.56 -8.48 -12.35
N ASN A 103 -15.47 -8.68 -13.11
CA ASN A 103 -14.46 -7.65 -13.31
C ASN A 103 -15.06 -6.41 -13.98
N LEU A 104 -15.86 -6.58 -15.04
CA LEU A 104 -16.54 -5.47 -15.72
C LEU A 104 -17.51 -4.72 -14.79
N ALA A 105 -18.28 -5.44 -13.96
CA ALA A 105 -19.16 -4.85 -12.97
C ALA A 105 -18.38 -4.00 -11.94
N ASN A 106 -17.22 -4.49 -11.47
CA ASN A 106 -16.34 -3.73 -10.58
C ASN A 106 -15.81 -2.45 -11.26
N LEU A 107 -15.43 -2.51 -12.55
CA LEU A 107 -15.01 -1.30 -13.31
C LEU A 107 -16.15 -0.29 -13.46
N ALA A 108 -17.39 -0.76 -13.67
CA ALA A 108 -18.57 0.09 -13.70
C ALA A 108 -18.81 0.77 -12.33
N GLU A 109 -18.64 0.02 -11.22
CA GLU A 109 -18.72 0.55 -9.87
C GLU A 109 -17.65 1.62 -9.63
N GLU A 110 -16.40 1.38 -10.02
CA GLU A 110 -15.30 2.34 -9.88
C GLU A 110 -15.59 3.64 -10.61
N VAL A 111 -16.06 3.58 -11.86
CA VAL A 111 -16.47 4.77 -12.64
C VAL A 111 -17.64 5.47 -11.95
N GLN A 112 -18.66 4.73 -11.50
CA GLN A 112 -19.79 5.32 -10.79
C GLN A 112 -19.34 6.04 -9.52
N ILE A 113 -18.44 5.46 -8.71
CA ILE A 113 -17.94 6.09 -7.48
C ILE A 113 -17.06 7.31 -7.83
N ALA A 114 -16.18 7.20 -8.82
CA ALA A 114 -15.26 8.26 -9.24
C ALA A 114 -16.01 9.53 -9.66
N TYR A 115 -17.11 9.38 -10.41
CA TYR A 115 -17.88 10.50 -10.96
C TYR A 115 -19.16 10.86 -10.18
N ARG A 116 -19.53 10.10 -9.14
CA ARG A 116 -20.66 10.45 -8.27
C ARG A 116 -20.47 11.84 -7.68
N ARG A 117 -21.44 12.73 -7.90
CA ARG A 117 -21.47 14.07 -7.35
C ARG A 117 -21.62 14.03 -5.83
N ARG A 118 -20.77 14.79 -5.12
CA ARG A 118 -20.93 15.02 -3.68
C ARG A 118 -22.14 15.93 -3.43
N ILE A 119 -23.13 15.44 -2.67
CA ILE A 119 -24.33 16.19 -2.30
C ILE A 119 -24.23 16.57 -0.82
N LYS A 120 -23.92 17.84 -0.54
CA LYS A 120 -23.74 18.34 0.84
C LYS A 120 -24.96 18.12 1.75
N LYS A 121 -26.17 18.08 1.19
CA LYS A 121 -27.41 17.84 1.94
C LYS A 121 -27.55 16.42 2.50
N LEU A 122 -26.73 15.46 2.05
CA LEU A 122 -26.73 14.09 2.60
C LEU A 122 -26.03 14.01 3.97
N LYS A 123 -25.19 14.99 4.30
CA LYS A 123 -24.46 15.04 5.58
C LYS A 123 -25.43 15.29 6.73
N LYS A 124 -25.29 14.51 7.81
CA LYS A 124 -26.05 14.68 9.05
C LYS A 124 -25.39 15.67 10.01
N GLY A 125 -24.10 15.93 9.85
CA GLY A 125 -23.32 16.82 10.70
C GLY A 125 -22.73 16.14 11.94
N ASP A 126 -22.55 14.82 11.90
CA ASP A 126 -21.93 14.04 12.98
C ASP A 126 -20.87 13.07 12.43
N PHE A 127 -20.20 12.33 13.32
CA PHE A 127 -19.12 11.42 12.95
C PHE A 127 -19.56 10.26 12.01
N VAL A 128 -20.86 9.97 11.90
CA VAL A 128 -21.37 8.93 10.99
C VAL A 128 -21.19 9.33 9.53
N ASP A 129 -21.12 10.63 9.23
CA ASP A 129 -20.82 11.11 7.88
C ASP A 129 -19.47 10.56 7.37
N GLU A 130 -18.52 10.31 8.27
CA GLU A 130 -17.19 9.80 7.94
C GLU A 130 -17.17 8.28 7.67
N SER A 131 -18.31 7.58 7.73
CA SER A 131 -18.39 6.15 7.42
C SER A 131 -18.61 5.85 5.94
N SER A 132 -18.91 6.86 5.11
CA SER A 132 -19.24 6.68 3.69
C SER A 132 -18.59 7.74 2.82
N ALA A 133 -18.05 7.34 1.67
CA ALA A 133 -17.38 8.26 0.75
C ALA A 133 -18.31 9.34 0.15
N ALA A 134 -19.62 9.12 0.21
CA ALA A 134 -20.63 10.08 -0.23
C ALA A 134 -20.79 11.26 0.74
N THR A 135 -20.50 11.06 2.03
CA THR A 135 -20.70 12.02 3.11
C THR A 135 -19.39 12.43 3.81
N GLU A 136 -18.30 11.68 3.62
CA GLU A 136 -17.02 11.95 4.27
C GLU A 136 -16.51 13.37 4.00
N SER A 137 -15.85 13.95 4.99
CA SER A 137 -15.19 15.24 4.88
C SER A 137 -13.98 15.15 3.95
N ASP A 138 -13.84 16.12 3.04
CA ASP A 138 -12.56 16.32 2.38
C ASP A 138 -11.56 17.03 3.31
N ILE A 139 -10.33 17.22 2.83
CA ILE A 139 -9.26 17.81 3.65
C ILE A 139 -9.56 19.26 4.05
N GLU A 140 -10.24 20.04 3.21
CA GLU A 140 -10.59 21.44 3.51
C GLU A 140 -11.76 21.51 4.49
N GLU A 141 -12.78 20.65 4.32
CA GLU A 141 -13.88 20.51 5.28
C GLU A 141 -13.35 20.09 6.66
N THR A 142 -12.36 19.19 6.70
CA THR A 142 -11.67 18.78 7.94
C THR A 142 -10.95 19.98 8.58
N PHE A 143 -10.15 20.73 7.83
CA PHE A 143 -9.47 21.91 8.36
C PHE A 143 -10.45 22.96 8.89
N LYS A 144 -11.53 23.22 8.16
CA LYS A 144 -12.56 24.17 8.59
C LYS A 144 -13.20 23.72 9.90
N ARG A 145 -13.57 22.45 10.04
CA ARG A 145 -14.10 21.89 11.30
C ARG A 145 -13.11 22.05 12.46
N LEU A 146 -11.82 21.76 12.24
CA LEU A 146 -10.78 21.94 13.26
C LEU A 146 -10.69 23.40 13.72
N VAL A 147 -10.80 24.36 12.80
CA VAL A 147 -10.76 25.80 13.13
C VAL A 147 -12.06 26.27 13.77
N SER A 148 -13.22 26.03 13.14
CA SER A 148 -14.51 26.61 13.55
C SER A 148 -15.11 25.93 14.77
N ASP A 149 -15.02 24.60 14.85
CA ASP A 149 -15.78 23.83 15.84
C ASP A 149 -14.89 23.44 17.03
N LEU A 150 -13.60 23.18 16.78
CA LEU A 150 -12.63 22.82 17.83
C LEU A 150 -11.69 23.94 18.25
N GLY A 151 -11.77 25.11 17.60
CA GLY A 151 -11.00 26.29 17.97
C GLY A 151 -9.48 26.15 17.79
N LYS A 152 -9.02 25.26 16.89
CA LYS A 152 -7.60 25.13 16.55
C LYS A 152 -7.16 26.29 15.65
N SER A 153 -5.98 26.81 15.88
CA SER A 153 -5.38 27.80 15.00
C SER A 153 -4.92 27.17 13.67
N PRO A 154 -4.95 27.92 12.55
CA PRO A 154 -4.39 27.46 11.29
C PRO A 154 -2.91 27.03 11.41
N GLU A 155 -2.14 27.68 12.28
CA GLU A 155 -0.73 27.39 12.53
C GLU A 155 -0.54 26.04 13.25
N GLU A 156 -1.39 25.69 14.21
CA GLU A 156 -1.39 24.36 14.85
C GLU A 156 -1.68 23.25 13.84
N ILE A 157 -2.64 23.48 12.93
CA ILE A 157 -2.97 22.56 11.83
C ILE A 157 -1.77 22.36 10.92
N PHE A 158 -1.13 23.45 10.50
CA PHE A 158 0.04 23.40 9.63
C PHE A 158 1.22 22.69 10.30
N ASP A 159 1.47 22.93 11.59
CA ASP A 159 2.56 22.28 12.31
C ASP A 159 2.32 20.78 12.53
N ALA A 160 1.08 20.38 12.83
CA ALA A 160 0.73 18.98 12.92
C ALA A 160 0.91 18.26 11.57
N LEU A 161 0.50 18.88 10.45
CA LEU A 161 0.69 18.32 9.11
C LEU A 161 2.16 18.13 8.75
N LYS A 162 3.04 19.09 9.07
CA LYS A 162 4.48 18.95 8.81
C LYS A 162 5.10 17.74 9.53
N ASN A 163 4.56 17.39 10.69
CA ASN A 163 5.05 16.30 11.53
C ASN A 163 4.26 14.98 11.37
N GLN A 164 3.24 15.00 10.51
CA GLN A 164 2.39 13.85 10.23
C GLN A 164 3.03 12.93 9.19
N THR A 165 2.86 11.62 9.37
CA THR A 165 3.15 10.60 8.36
C THR A 165 2.04 9.57 8.32
N VAL A 166 1.55 9.29 7.11
CA VAL A 166 0.75 8.10 6.78
C VAL A 166 1.63 7.16 5.96
N ASP A 167 1.92 5.97 6.48
CA ASP A 167 2.68 4.93 5.80
C ASP A 167 1.76 3.76 5.39
N LEU A 168 1.61 3.57 4.09
CA LEU A 168 0.72 2.59 3.49
C LEU A 168 1.53 1.36 3.05
N VAL A 169 1.31 0.23 3.72
CA VAL A 169 2.10 -0.99 3.54
C VAL A 169 1.40 -1.94 2.58
N LEU A 170 1.90 -2.05 1.35
CA LEU A 170 1.32 -2.90 0.31
C LEU A 170 1.65 -4.38 0.54
N THR A 171 0.65 -5.24 0.39
CA THR A 171 0.78 -6.71 0.51
C THR A 171 0.44 -7.42 -0.79
N ALA A 172 0.94 -8.64 -0.96
CA ALA A 172 0.60 -9.47 -2.10
C ALA A 172 -0.91 -9.79 -2.11
N HIS A 173 -1.48 -9.90 -3.29
CA HIS A 173 -2.87 -10.33 -3.43
C HIS A 173 -2.97 -11.84 -3.20
N PRO A 174 -3.88 -12.34 -2.32
CA PRO A 174 -3.91 -13.75 -1.93
C PRO A 174 -4.29 -14.71 -3.06
N THR A 175 -5.10 -14.27 -4.02
CA THR A 175 -5.62 -15.11 -5.11
C THR A 175 -5.22 -14.65 -6.51
N GLN A 176 -4.99 -13.35 -6.76
CA GLN A 176 -4.83 -12.80 -8.10
C GLN A 176 -3.70 -11.77 -8.20
N SER A 177 -2.60 -12.14 -8.85
CA SER A 177 -1.59 -11.15 -9.27
C SER A 177 -1.97 -10.55 -10.63
N VAL A 178 -2.74 -9.45 -10.58
CA VAL A 178 -3.12 -8.69 -11.79
C VAL A 178 -1.88 -8.06 -12.41
N ARG A 179 -1.63 -8.34 -13.70
CA ARG A 179 -0.51 -7.76 -14.43
C ARG A 179 -0.83 -6.33 -14.83
N ARG A 180 0.19 -5.47 -14.89
CA ARG A 180 0.10 -4.11 -15.43
C ARG A 180 -0.66 -4.00 -16.76
N SER A 181 -0.45 -4.96 -17.67
CA SER A 181 -1.11 -4.98 -18.98
C SER A 181 -2.63 -5.13 -18.90
N LEU A 182 -3.15 -5.72 -17.82
CA LEU A 182 -4.58 -5.84 -17.56
C LEU A 182 -5.10 -4.58 -16.86
N LEU A 183 -4.37 -4.02 -15.89
CA LEU A 183 -4.70 -2.71 -15.29
C LEU A 183 -4.87 -1.62 -16.34
N GLN A 184 -4.01 -1.58 -17.36
CA GLN A 184 -4.12 -0.63 -18.45
C GLN A 184 -5.35 -0.87 -19.35
N LYS A 185 -5.77 -2.14 -19.54
CA LYS A 185 -7.01 -2.47 -20.26
C LYS A 185 -8.22 -2.02 -19.45
N HIS A 186 -8.22 -2.31 -18.15
CA HIS A 186 -9.24 -1.85 -17.23
C HIS A 186 -9.35 -0.33 -17.22
N GLY A 187 -8.23 0.39 -17.16
CA GLY A 187 -8.18 1.85 -17.30
C GLY A 187 -8.84 2.33 -18.58
N ARG A 188 -8.49 1.76 -19.75
CA ARG A 188 -9.11 2.13 -21.03
C ARG A 188 -10.62 1.81 -21.08
N ILE A 189 -11.06 0.71 -20.48
CA ILE A 189 -12.50 0.39 -20.35
C ILE A 189 -13.21 1.46 -19.53
N ARG A 190 -12.63 1.86 -18.38
CA ARG A 190 -13.18 2.93 -17.54
C ARG A 190 -13.24 4.27 -18.27
N ASP A 191 -12.18 4.62 -19.00
CA ASP A 191 -12.10 5.86 -19.77
C ASP A 191 -13.18 5.91 -20.87
N CYS A 192 -13.32 4.82 -21.65
CA CYS A 192 -14.37 4.70 -22.66
C CYS A 192 -15.77 4.85 -22.03
N LEU A 193 -16.01 4.15 -20.91
CA LEU A 193 -17.30 4.19 -20.22
C LEU A 193 -17.64 5.60 -19.69
N ALA A 194 -16.67 6.30 -19.11
CA ALA A 194 -16.85 7.67 -18.64
C ALA A 194 -17.14 8.65 -19.79
N GLN A 195 -16.43 8.52 -20.92
CA GLN A 195 -16.57 9.39 -22.09
C GLN A 195 -17.88 9.15 -22.85
N LEU A 196 -18.33 7.89 -22.97
CA LEU A 196 -19.58 7.53 -23.66
C LEU A 196 -20.84 8.20 -23.06
N TYR A 197 -20.78 8.55 -21.78
CA TYR A 197 -21.87 9.17 -21.04
C TYR A 197 -21.64 10.67 -20.76
N ALA A 198 -20.69 11.29 -21.46
CA ALA A 198 -20.52 12.74 -21.49
C ALA A 198 -21.77 13.42 -22.07
N LYS A 199 -22.06 14.65 -21.62
CA LYS A 199 -23.33 15.34 -21.90
C LYS A 199 -23.53 15.69 -23.39
N ASP A 200 -22.45 16.05 -24.08
CA ASP A 200 -22.48 16.63 -25.43
C ASP A 200 -21.59 15.82 -26.40
N ILE A 201 -21.65 14.49 -26.34
CA ILE A 201 -20.91 13.60 -27.24
C ILE A 201 -21.53 13.55 -28.63
N THR A 202 -20.72 13.63 -29.70
CA THR A 202 -21.22 13.51 -31.07
C THR A 202 -21.56 12.06 -31.42
N PRO A 203 -22.45 11.80 -32.41
CA PRO A 203 -22.75 10.43 -32.84
C PRO A 203 -21.52 9.64 -33.31
N ASP A 204 -20.61 10.31 -34.02
CA ASP A 204 -19.39 9.69 -34.55
C ASP A 204 -18.43 9.34 -33.40
N ASP A 205 -18.17 10.28 -32.48
CA ASP A 205 -17.34 10.02 -31.29
C ASP A 205 -17.91 8.87 -30.45
N LYS A 206 -19.24 8.82 -30.30
CA LYS A 206 -19.91 7.75 -29.55
C LYS A 206 -19.72 6.40 -30.21
N GLN A 207 -19.79 6.34 -31.54
CA GLN A 207 -19.55 5.09 -32.28
C GLN A 207 -18.09 4.65 -32.13
N GLU A 208 -17.12 5.55 -32.30
CA GLU A 208 -15.70 5.26 -32.15
C GLU A 208 -15.34 4.78 -30.73
N LEU A 209 -15.94 5.38 -29.70
CA LEU A 209 -15.75 4.95 -28.32
C LEU A 209 -16.40 3.58 -28.03
N ASP A 210 -17.55 3.28 -28.62
CA ASP A 210 -18.19 1.96 -28.47
C ASP A 210 -17.36 0.86 -29.16
N GLU A 211 -16.80 1.14 -30.33
CA GLU A 211 -15.85 0.24 -31.01
C GLU A 211 -14.57 0.05 -30.18
N SER A 212 -14.05 1.13 -29.57
CA SER A 212 -12.89 1.05 -28.67
C SER A 212 -13.20 0.22 -27.42
N LEU A 213 -14.38 0.41 -26.81
CA LEU A 213 -14.82 -0.34 -25.64
C LEU A 213 -14.91 -1.84 -25.93
N GLN A 214 -15.55 -2.23 -27.05
CA GLN A 214 -15.64 -3.62 -27.50
C GLN A 214 -14.25 -4.24 -27.68
N ARG A 215 -13.34 -3.52 -28.34
CA ARG A 215 -11.96 -3.97 -28.57
C ARG A 215 -11.21 -4.19 -27.26
N GLU A 216 -11.35 -3.31 -26.28
CA GLU A 216 -10.66 -3.45 -24.99
C GLU A 216 -11.26 -4.55 -24.12
N ILE A 217 -12.59 -4.73 -24.10
CA ILE A 217 -13.25 -5.86 -23.43
C ILE A 217 -12.76 -7.19 -24.03
N GLN A 218 -12.76 -7.32 -25.36
CA GLN A 218 -12.27 -8.53 -26.02
C GLN A 218 -10.78 -8.77 -25.75
N ALA A 219 -9.96 -7.72 -25.74
CA ALA A 219 -8.55 -7.83 -25.43
C ALA A 219 -8.30 -8.27 -23.98
N ALA A 220 -9.12 -7.82 -23.02
CA ALA A 220 -9.05 -8.24 -21.64
C ALA A 220 -9.48 -9.72 -21.49
N PHE A 221 -10.63 -10.11 -22.05
CA PHE A 221 -11.13 -11.49 -22.00
C PHE A 221 -10.18 -12.52 -22.63
N ARG A 222 -9.52 -12.17 -23.75
CA ARG A 222 -8.55 -13.05 -24.42
C ARG A 222 -7.17 -13.05 -23.77
N THR A 223 -6.92 -12.20 -22.78
CA THR A 223 -5.69 -12.20 -21.98
C THR A 223 -5.88 -13.11 -20.77
N ASP A 224 -5.00 -14.10 -20.57
CA ASP A 224 -5.08 -14.99 -19.40
C ASP A 224 -4.89 -14.18 -18.09
N GLU A 225 -6.00 -13.92 -17.38
CA GLU A 225 -6.03 -13.26 -16.06
C GLU A 225 -5.39 -14.16 -14.98
N ILE A 226 -5.75 -15.45 -15.00
CA ILE A 226 -5.19 -16.48 -14.13
C ILE A 226 -3.94 -17.04 -14.81
N ARG A 227 -2.79 -16.89 -14.14
CA ARG A 227 -1.55 -17.47 -14.63
C ARG A 227 -1.62 -19.00 -14.59
N ARG A 228 -1.18 -19.65 -15.68
CA ARG A 228 -1.04 -21.11 -15.74
C ARG A 228 0.01 -21.65 -14.76
N THR A 229 0.96 -20.80 -14.35
CA THR A 229 1.96 -21.09 -13.33
C THR A 229 1.78 -20.13 -12.15
N PRO A 230 1.90 -20.60 -10.90
CA PRO A 230 1.88 -19.71 -9.74
C PRO A 230 2.93 -18.60 -9.89
N PRO A 231 2.61 -17.35 -9.52
CA PRO A 231 3.59 -16.27 -9.57
C PRO A 231 4.74 -16.55 -8.60
N THR A 232 5.95 -16.12 -8.96
CA THR A 232 7.06 -16.05 -8.03
C THR A 232 6.90 -14.82 -7.12
N PRO A 233 7.56 -14.76 -5.95
CA PRO A 233 7.53 -13.57 -5.11
C PRO A 233 7.99 -12.29 -5.85
N GLN A 234 8.98 -12.40 -6.76
CA GLN A 234 9.40 -11.29 -7.61
C GLN A 234 8.28 -10.83 -8.55
N ASP A 235 7.47 -11.75 -9.09
CA ASP A 235 6.33 -11.41 -9.93
C ASP A 235 5.21 -10.72 -9.13
N GLU A 236 4.94 -11.17 -7.90
CA GLU A 236 3.98 -10.51 -7.01
C GLU A 236 4.42 -9.08 -6.70
N MET A 237 5.70 -8.87 -6.39
CA MET A 237 6.25 -7.54 -6.17
C MET A 237 6.08 -6.65 -7.42
N ARG A 238 6.45 -7.14 -8.61
CA ARG A 238 6.28 -6.39 -9.86
C ARG A 238 4.81 -6.05 -10.15
N ALA A 239 3.89 -6.96 -9.85
CA ALA A 239 2.46 -6.72 -10.00
C ALA A 239 1.99 -5.62 -9.04
N GLY A 240 2.34 -5.70 -7.75
CA GLY A 240 2.01 -4.68 -6.76
C GLY A 240 2.59 -3.31 -7.08
N MET A 241 3.79 -3.24 -7.67
CA MET A 241 4.38 -1.97 -8.10
C MET A 241 3.67 -1.32 -9.30
N SER A 242 2.77 -2.04 -9.98
CA SER A 242 2.05 -1.50 -11.16
C SER A 242 1.18 -0.29 -10.81
N TYR A 243 0.58 -0.26 -9.62
CA TYR A 243 -0.24 0.87 -9.16
C TYR A 243 0.55 2.16 -8.98
N PHE A 244 1.87 2.09 -8.72
CA PHE A 244 2.72 3.27 -8.74
C PHE A 244 2.77 3.90 -10.11
N HIS A 245 3.02 3.09 -11.14
CA HIS A 245 3.11 3.59 -12.49
C HIS A 245 1.77 4.10 -13.01
N GLU A 246 0.66 3.45 -12.67
CA GLU A 246 -0.65 3.79 -13.25
C GLU A 246 -1.31 4.99 -12.54
N THR A 247 -1.26 5.09 -11.21
CA THR A 247 -2.04 6.12 -10.48
C THR A 247 -1.28 6.82 -9.35
N ILE A 248 -0.57 6.10 -8.48
CA ILE A 248 -0.02 6.67 -7.24
C ILE A 248 1.06 7.71 -7.53
N TRP A 249 1.91 7.49 -8.55
CA TRP A 249 2.99 8.40 -8.93
C TRP A 249 2.49 9.83 -9.22
N ASN A 250 1.38 9.95 -9.94
CA ASN A 250 0.74 11.23 -10.25
C ASN A 250 -0.27 11.67 -9.17
N GLY A 251 -0.87 10.70 -8.47
CA GLY A 251 -1.88 10.94 -7.43
C GLY A 251 -1.32 11.66 -6.20
N VAL A 252 -0.11 11.30 -5.75
CA VAL A 252 0.54 11.92 -4.59
C VAL A 252 0.76 13.43 -4.76
N PRO A 253 1.51 13.92 -5.78
CA PRO A 253 1.72 15.36 -5.94
C PRO A 253 0.41 16.13 -6.17
N LYS A 254 -0.55 15.55 -6.92
CA LYS A 254 -1.89 16.12 -7.12
C LYS A 254 -2.64 16.30 -5.80
N PHE A 255 -2.56 15.31 -4.89
CA PHE A 255 -3.13 15.41 -3.55
C PHE A 255 -2.40 16.43 -2.68
N LEU A 256 -1.07 16.44 -2.65
CA LEU A 256 -0.30 17.43 -1.86
C LEU A 256 -0.57 18.87 -2.32
N ARG A 257 -0.81 19.07 -3.63
CA ARG A 257 -1.28 20.36 -4.17
C ARG A 257 -2.67 20.73 -3.66
N ARG A 258 -3.57 19.77 -3.43
CA ARG A 258 -4.86 20.02 -2.76
C ARG A 258 -4.68 20.45 -1.32
N VAL A 259 -3.73 19.86 -0.59
CA VAL A 259 -3.41 20.28 0.79
C VAL A 259 -2.94 21.73 0.81
N ASP A 260 -2.05 22.14 -0.12
CA ASP A 260 -1.63 23.55 -0.24
C ASP A 260 -2.82 24.50 -0.46
N THR A 261 -3.77 24.12 -1.33
CA THR A 261 -4.98 24.91 -1.57
C THR A 261 -5.85 25.02 -0.31
N ALA A 262 -6.03 23.92 0.42
CA ALA A 262 -6.82 23.89 1.65
C ALA A 262 -6.18 24.74 2.76
N LEU A 263 -4.84 24.73 2.87
CA LEU A 263 -4.09 25.59 3.79
C LEU A 263 -4.28 27.08 3.48
N LYS A 264 -4.19 27.47 2.20
CA LYS A 264 -4.46 28.86 1.79
C LYS A 264 -5.87 29.31 2.15
N ASN A 265 -6.85 28.43 1.99
CA ASN A 265 -8.26 28.74 2.27
C ASN A 265 -8.56 28.93 3.77
N ILE A 266 -7.67 28.49 4.67
CA ILE A 266 -7.75 28.77 6.12
C ILE A 266 -6.77 29.86 6.58
N GLY A 267 -6.06 30.52 5.67
CA GLY A 267 -5.18 31.67 5.96
C GLY A 267 -3.69 31.37 5.99
N ILE A 268 -3.24 30.15 5.69
CA ILE A 268 -1.81 29.79 5.61
C ILE A 268 -1.31 29.98 4.16
N ASP A 269 -0.50 31.01 3.91
CA ASP A 269 0.04 31.28 2.57
C ASP A 269 1.30 30.44 2.24
N GLU A 270 1.75 29.61 3.18
CA GLU A 270 2.82 28.64 2.98
C GLU A 270 2.30 27.33 2.36
N ARG A 271 3.14 26.69 1.55
CA ARG A 271 2.89 25.33 1.07
C ARG A 271 3.42 24.33 2.09
N VAL A 272 2.90 23.10 2.07
CA VAL A 272 3.56 22.00 2.79
C VAL A 272 4.98 21.86 2.25
N PRO A 273 6.02 21.90 3.13
CA PRO A 273 7.40 21.69 2.71
C PRO A 273 7.53 20.42 1.87
N TYR A 274 8.24 20.50 0.74
CA TYR A 274 8.31 19.38 -0.21
C TYR A 274 8.95 18.12 0.39
N ASN A 275 9.78 18.29 1.43
CA ASN A 275 10.49 17.25 2.16
C ASN A 275 9.72 16.73 3.40
N ALA A 276 8.50 17.22 3.66
CA ALA A 276 7.66 16.67 4.71
C ALA A 276 7.14 15.28 4.28
N PRO A 277 7.40 14.21 5.05
CA PRO A 277 7.02 12.85 4.68
C PRO A 277 5.55 12.57 5.04
N LEU A 278 4.63 13.36 4.48
CA LEU A 278 3.20 13.28 4.81
C LEU A 278 2.58 11.93 4.43
N ILE A 279 3.03 11.38 3.30
CA ILE A 279 2.63 10.07 2.79
C ILE A 279 3.91 9.30 2.48
N GLN A 280 3.95 8.03 2.86
CA GLN A 280 5.01 7.08 2.57
C GLN A 280 4.38 5.75 2.14
N PHE A 281 5.14 4.94 1.42
CA PHE A 281 4.73 3.61 1.03
C PHE A 281 5.77 2.58 1.46
N SER A 282 5.28 1.46 1.97
CA SER A 282 6.08 0.29 2.31
C SER A 282 5.55 -0.94 1.57
N SER A 283 6.29 -2.03 1.60
CA SER A 283 5.91 -3.29 0.96
C SER A 283 6.32 -4.49 1.82
N TRP A 284 5.50 -5.54 1.77
CA TRP A 284 5.84 -6.87 2.30
C TRP A 284 6.25 -7.87 1.20
N MET A 285 5.98 -7.54 -0.07
CA MET A 285 6.21 -8.43 -1.20
C MET A 285 7.71 -8.70 -1.39
N GLY A 286 8.15 -9.91 -1.02
CA GLY A 286 9.56 -10.35 -1.04
C GLY A 286 10.34 -10.10 0.26
N GLY A 287 9.69 -9.59 1.31
CA GLY A 287 10.28 -9.38 2.64
C GLY A 287 9.58 -10.18 3.75
N ASP A 288 8.29 -10.44 3.59
CA ASP A 288 7.52 -11.32 4.48
C ASP A 288 7.79 -12.80 4.17
N ARG A 289 8.49 -13.48 5.07
CA ARG A 289 8.87 -14.90 4.98
C ARG A 289 8.21 -15.76 6.04
N ASP A 290 7.33 -15.18 6.85
CA ASP A 290 6.58 -15.86 7.90
C ASP A 290 5.69 -16.96 7.28
N GLY A 291 5.96 -18.21 7.65
CA GLY A 291 5.28 -19.39 7.09
C GLY A 291 5.46 -19.60 5.57
N ASN A 292 6.36 -18.86 4.90
CA ASN A 292 6.52 -18.92 3.44
C ASN A 292 7.99 -19.12 3.02
N PRO A 293 8.45 -20.36 2.86
CA PRO A 293 9.84 -20.67 2.50
C PRO A 293 10.21 -20.25 1.07
N ARG A 294 9.24 -19.80 0.24
CA ARG A 294 9.53 -19.29 -1.11
C ARG A 294 10.19 -17.91 -1.07
N VAL A 295 10.12 -17.18 0.05
CA VAL A 295 10.76 -15.88 0.22
C VAL A 295 12.14 -16.07 0.85
N THR A 296 13.12 -16.32 -0.03
CA THR A 296 14.52 -16.55 0.36
C THR A 296 15.29 -15.23 0.49
N PRO A 297 16.53 -15.24 1.03
CA PRO A 297 17.39 -14.05 1.04
C PRO A 297 17.66 -13.47 -0.36
N GLU A 298 17.78 -14.33 -1.38
CA GLU A 298 17.95 -13.90 -2.77
C GLU A 298 16.71 -13.17 -3.30
N VAL A 299 15.50 -13.68 -3.02
CA VAL A 299 14.25 -13.00 -3.35
C VAL A 299 14.21 -11.60 -2.75
N THR A 300 14.60 -11.44 -1.48
CA THR A 300 14.68 -10.13 -0.81
C THR A 300 15.65 -9.19 -1.52
N ARG A 301 16.82 -9.68 -1.93
CA ARG A 301 17.77 -8.88 -2.73
C ARG A 301 17.17 -8.45 -4.06
N ASP A 302 16.57 -9.39 -4.79
CA ASP A 302 15.99 -9.15 -6.11
C ASP A 302 14.91 -8.07 -6.06
N VAL A 303 13.98 -8.16 -5.10
CA VAL A 303 12.89 -7.19 -4.99
C VAL A 303 13.39 -5.80 -4.63
N CYS A 304 14.43 -5.67 -3.79
CA CYS A 304 15.05 -4.38 -3.51
C CYS A 304 15.70 -3.78 -4.78
N LEU A 305 16.45 -4.58 -5.54
CA LEU A 305 17.06 -4.13 -6.79
C LEU A 305 16.01 -3.77 -7.86
N LEU A 306 14.93 -4.55 -7.95
CA LEU A 306 13.77 -4.26 -8.81
C LEU A 306 13.12 -2.93 -8.44
N ALA A 307 12.89 -2.68 -7.14
CA ALA A 307 12.28 -1.44 -6.67
C ALA A 307 13.13 -0.22 -7.02
N ARG A 308 14.46 -0.30 -6.83
CA ARG A 308 15.40 0.76 -7.23
C ARG A 308 15.44 0.97 -8.73
N MET A 309 15.41 -0.10 -9.51
CA MET A 309 15.35 -0.02 -10.97
C MET A 309 14.06 0.65 -11.45
N MET A 310 12.91 0.32 -10.84
CA MET A 310 11.61 0.91 -11.16
C MET A 310 11.56 2.40 -10.78
N ALA A 311 12.08 2.77 -9.59
CA ALA A 311 12.20 4.15 -9.14
C ALA A 311 13.01 4.97 -10.16
N ALA A 312 14.24 4.52 -10.46
CA ALA A 312 15.12 5.18 -11.40
C ALA A 312 14.49 5.33 -12.79
N ASN A 313 13.72 4.35 -13.25
CA ASN A 313 13.03 4.41 -14.53
C ASN A 313 11.89 5.46 -14.54
N LEU A 314 11.11 5.57 -13.46
CA LEU A 314 10.06 6.59 -13.33
C LEU A 314 10.66 8.00 -13.29
N TYR A 315 11.71 8.20 -12.49
CA TYR A 315 12.44 9.47 -12.46
C TYR A 315 13.07 9.81 -13.81
N TYR A 316 13.69 8.82 -14.48
CA TYR A 316 14.31 9.00 -15.79
C TYR A 316 13.30 9.43 -16.87
N ASN A 317 12.07 8.90 -16.85
CA ASN A 317 11.04 9.32 -17.80
C ASN A 317 10.50 10.73 -17.48
N GLN A 318 10.42 11.09 -16.19
CA GLN A 318 9.86 12.38 -15.75
C GLN A 318 10.86 13.54 -15.90
N ILE A 319 12.16 13.30 -15.69
CA ILE A 319 13.20 14.33 -15.79
C ILE A 319 13.30 14.89 -17.21
N GLU A 320 13.01 14.09 -18.24
CA GLU A 320 13.00 14.54 -19.64
C GLU A 320 11.91 15.60 -19.88
N ASN A 321 10.70 15.40 -19.38
CA ASN A 321 9.63 16.40 -19.45
C ASN A 321 10.04 17.70 -18.73
N LEU A 322 10.69 17.58 -17.57
CA LEU A 322 11.17 18.74 -16.81
C LEU A 322 12.27 19.51 -17.58
N MET A 323 13.16 18.81 -18.28
CA MET A 323 14.14 19.45 -19.17
C MET A 323 13.47 20.23 -20.31
N PHE A 324 12.40 19.70 -20.91
CA PHE A 324 11.66 20.43 -21.95
C PHE A 324 11.05 21.73 -21.42
N GLU A 325 10.38 21.67 -20.26
CA GLU A 325 9.71 22.81 -19.63
C GLU A 325 10.70 23.88 -19.12
N LEU A 326 11.78 23.49 -18.43
CA LEU A 326 12.74 24.43 -17.83
C LEU A 326 13.77 24.97 -18.84
N SER A 327 13.28 25.66 -19.86
CA SER A 327 14.07 26.30 -20.93
C SER A 327 14.65 27.68 -20.56
N MET A 328 14.44 28.13 -19.32
CA MET A 328 14.81 29.47 -18.86
C MET A 328 16.32 29.70 -18.90
N TRP A 329 16.73 30.90 -19.31
CA TRP A 329 18.14 31.31 -19.35
C TRP A 329 18.58 32.11 -18.12
N ARG A 330 17.63 32.73 -17.39
CA ARG A 330 17.89 33.48 -16.15
C ARG A 330 18.08 32.50 -14.99
N CYS A 331 19.19 32.63 -14.29
CA CYS A 331 19.49 31.85 -13.08
C CYS A 331 20.40 32.67 -12.16
N THR A 332 20.54 32.21 -10.92
CA THR A 332 21.48 32.79 -9.94
C THR A 332 22.93 32.52 -10.30
N ASP A 333 23.86 33.28 -9.71
CA ASP A 333 25.30 33.11 -9.95
C ASP A 333 25.82 31.74 -9.52
N GLU A 334 25.31 31.21 -8.39
CA GLU A 334 25.60 29.85 -7.91
C GLU A 334 25.18 28.81 -8.95
N PHE A 335 23.95 28.93 -9.45
CA PHE A 335 23.41 28.03 -10.46
C PHE A 335 24.19 28.09 -11.77
N ARG A 336 24.60 29.30 -12.20
CA ARG A 336 25.44 29.52 -13.38
C ARG A 336 26.79 28.82 -13.23
N ALA A 337 27.47 29.02 -12.11
CA ALA A 337 28.77 28.40 -11.85
C ALA A 337 28.70 26.87 -11.90
N LYS A 338 27.62 26.28 -11.36
CA LYS A 338 27.40 24.83 -11.41
C LYS A 338 27.13 24.32 -12.82
N ALA A 339 26.28 25.01 -13.58
CA ALA A 339 26.01 24.67 -14.98
C ALA A 339 27.28 24.75 -15.83
N ASP A 340 28.12 25.78 -15.65
CA ASP A 340 29.39 25.95 -16.38
C ASP A 340 30.43 24.89 -15.99
N GLU A 341 30.47 24.45 -14.74
CA GLU A 341 31.27 23.31 -14.28
C GLU A 341 30.87 22.02 -15.01
N ILE A 342 29.57 21.68 -14.99
CA ILE A 342 29.04 20.48 -15.65
C ILE A 342 29.28 20.53 -17.15
N HIS A 343 29.02 21.68 -17.79
CA HIS A 343 29.22 21.84 -19.23
C HIS A 343 30.69 21.64 -19.64
N ARG A 344 31.66 22.13 -18.84
CA ARG A 344 33.09 21.92 -19.09
C ARG A 344 33.53 20.46 -18.92
N ASN A 345 32.94 19.77 -17.95
CA ASN A 345 33.28 18.38 -17.62
C ASN A 345 32.53 17.36 -18.49
N SER A 346 31.45 17.77 -19.17
CA SER A 346 30.65 16.91 -20.05
C SER A 346 31.50 16.37 -21.20
N ARG A 347 31.74 15.06 -21.21
CA ARG A 347 32.44 14.38 -22.31
C ARG A 347 31.55 14.40 -23.55
N LYS A 348 32.15 14.62 -24.74
CA LYS A 348 31.42 14.60 -26.03
C LYS A 348 30.67 13.28 -26.30
N ASP A 349 31.04 12.19 -25.63
CA ASP A 349 30.42 10.87 -25.76
C ASP A 349 29.23 10.60 -24.80
N ALA A 350 28.92 11.50 -23.86
CA ALA A 350 27.83 11.29 -22.88
C ALA A 350 26.42 11.31 -23.52
N ALA A 351 26.27 11.96 -24.69
CA ALA A 351 24.98 12.15 -25.37
C ALA A 351 24.51 10.99 -26.25
N LYS A 352 25.05 9.76 -26.09
CA LYS A 352 24.76 8.64 -27.03
C LYS A 352 23.36 8.05 -26.92
N HIS A 353 22.63 8.28 -25.82
CA HIS A 353 21.43 7.51 -25.51
C HIS A 353 20.08 8.17 -25.87
N TYR A 354 20.03 9.42 -26.38
CA TYR A 354 18.74 10.09 -26.63
C TYR A 354 18.66 11.06 -27.82
N ILE A 355 17.79 10.77 -28.78
CA ILE A 355 17.73 11.41 -30.12
C ILE A 355 17.37 12.91 -30.08
N GLU A 356 16.49 13.37 -29.17
CA GLU A 356 16.00 14.76 -29.23
C GLU A 356 16.97 15.78 -28.59
N PHE A 357 17.83 15.31 -27.69
CA PHE A 357 18.91 16.09 -27.06
C PHE A 357 20.32 15.60 -27.50
N TRP A 358 20.44 14.95 -28.67
CA TRP A 358 21.74 14.47 -29.22
C TRP A 358 22.74 15.60 -29.50
N LYS A 359 22.27 16.85 -29.60
CA LYS A 359 23.13 18.04 -29.65
C LYS A 359 23.54 18.44 -28.24
N THR A 360 24.76 18.93 -28.09
CA THR A 360 25.24 19.53 -26.84
C THR A 360 24.24 20.57 -26.34
N ILE A 361 23.70 20.37 -25.13
CA ILE A 361 22.81 21.35 -24.48
C ILE A 361 23.58 22.66 -24.38
N PRO A 362 23.06 23.78 -24.92
CA PRO A 362 23.79 25.04 -24.93
C PRO A 362 23.93 25.57 -23.48
N PRO A 363 25.08 26.16 -23.12
CA PRO A 363 25.31 26.69 -21.76
C PRO A 363 24.38 27.87 -21.43
N THR A 364 23.70 28.45 -22.43
CA THR A 364 22.66 29.46 -22.24
C THR A 364 21.37 28.90 -21.62
N GLU A 365 21.21 27.58 -21.58
CA GLU A 365 20.07 26.87 -20.97
C GLU A 365 20.54 26.14 -19.69
N PRO A 366 20.88 26.87 -18.61
CA PRO A 366 21.57 26.30 -17.47
C PRO A 366 20.77 25.21 -16.76
N TYR A 367 19.44 25.32 -16.67
CA TYR A 367 18.61 24.30 -16.01
C TYR A 367 18.67 22.95 -16.75
N ARG A 368 18.61 22.99 -18.08
CA ARG A 368 18.74 21.79 -18.93
C ARG A 368 20.11 21.14 -18.79
N VAL A 369 21.18 21.93 -18.60
CA VAL A 369 22.53 21.39 -18.36
C VAL A 369 22.57 20.58 -17.06
N ILE A 370 22.05 21.12 -15.95
CA ILE A 370 22.04 20.42 -14.66
C ILE A 370 21.11 19.20 -14.70
N LEU A 371 19.89 19.36 -15.22
CA LEU A 371 18.94 18.25 -15.31
C LEU A 371 19.41 17.15 -16.28
N GLY A 372 20.22 17.50 -17.29
CA GLY A 372 20.92 16.53 -18.14
C GLY A 372 21.89 15.64 -17.37
N ASP A 373 22.71 16.21 -16.47
CA ASP A 373 23.59 15.43 -15.57
C ASP A 373 22.79 14.51 -14.64
N VAL A 374 21.68 15.02 -14.09
CA VAL A 374 20.76 14.24 -13.25
C VAL A 374 20.20 13.04 -14.03
N ARG A 375 19.73 13.28 -15.26
CA ARG A 375 19.22 12.23 -16.15
C ARG A 375 20.29 11.17 -16.44
N ASP A 376 21.51 11.58 -16.75
CA ASP A 376 22.61 10.65 -17.06
C ASP A 376 22.96 9.78 -15.83
N LYS A 377 22.98 10.36 -14.63
CA LYS A 377 23.12 9.58 -13.37
C LYS A 377 21.94 8.66 -13.09
N LEU A 378 20.70 9.08 -13.39
CA LEU A 378 19.51 8.22 -13.27
C LEU A 378 19.59 7.01 -14.22
N TYR A 379 20.06 7.22 -15.45
CA TYR A 379 20.30 6.14 -16.40
C TYR A 379 21.31 5.14 -15.84
N HIS A 380 22.45 5.61 -15.34
CA HIS A 380 23.46 4.74 -14.71
C HIS A 380 22.93 4.03 -13.47
N THR A 381 22.11 4.69 -12.65
CA THR A 381 21.46 4.09 -11.47
C THR A 381 20.52 2.95 -11.87
N ARG A 382 19.73 3.14 -12.94
CA ARG A 382 18.84 2.11 -13.51
C ARG A 382 19.64 0.93 -14.07
N GLU A 383 20.62 1.21 -14.93
CA GLU A 383 21.42 0.16 -15.58
C GLU A 383 22.28 -0.62 -14.58
N ARG A 384 22.81 0.05 -13.55
CA ARG A 384 23.53 -0.62 -12.46
C ARG A 384 22.61 -1.59 -11.72
N SER A 385 21.42 -1.14 -11.33
CA SER A 385 20.42 -2.00 -10.67
C SER A 385 20.05 -3.19 -11.54
N ARG A 386 19.88 -2.99 -12.86
CA ARG A 386 19.61 -4.05 -13.83
C ARG A 386 20.76 -5.05 -13.95
N GLN A 387 22.02 -4.58 -14.01
CA GLN A 387 23.21 -5.44 -14.09
C GLN A 387 23.38 -6.27 -12.82
N LEU A 388 23.23 -5.66 -11.64
CA LEU A 388 23.27 -6.36 -10.35
C LEU A 388 22.18 -7.42 -10.25
N LEU A 389 20.95 -7.11 -10.69
CA LEU A 389 19.84 -8.06 -10.69
C LEU A 389 20.07 -9.23 -11.66
N SER A 390 20.68 -8.99 -12.81
CA SER A 390 20.86 -10.03 -13.84
C SER A 390 22.08 -10.92 -13.57
N ASN A 391 23.17 -10.32 -13.08
CA ASN A 391 24.49 -10.95 -13.08
C ASN A 391 25.20 -10.91 -11.70
N GLY A 392 24.63 -10.22 -10.69
CA GLY A 392 25.26 -10.01 -9.38
C GLY A 392 26.40 -8.99 -9.35
N ILE A 393 26.88 -8.52 -10.50
CA ILE A 393 27.98 -7.55 -10.66
C ILE A 393 27.62 -6.47 -11.67
N SER A 394 28.21 -5.28 -11.54
CA SER A 394 28.02 -4.17 -12.48
C SER A 394 29.35 -3.47 -12.79
N ASP A 395 29.55 -3.17 -14.07
CA ASP A 395 30.71 -2.39 -14.55
C ASP A 395 30.54 -0.87 -14.28
N ILE A 396 29.34 -0.45 -13.83
CA ILE A 396 29.02 0.96 -13.56
C ILE A 396 29.45 1.30 -12.11
N PRO A 397 30.41 2.22 -11.93
CA PRO A 397 30.90 2.60 -10.61
C PRO A 397 29.83 3.32 -9.77
N GLU A 398 29.95 3.30 -8.44
CA GLU A 398 28.92 3.90 -7.54
C GLU A 398 28.82 5.40 -7.73
N GLU A 399 29.96 6.03 -7.98
CA GLU A 399 30.13 7.46 -8.15
C GLU A 399 29.40 7.99 -9.40
N ALA A 400 29.07 7.13 -10.36
CA ALA A 400 28.27 7.45 -11.53
C ALA A 400 26.75 7.34 -11.29
N THR A 401 26.33 6.94 -10.09
CA THR A 401 24.92 6.68 -9.73
C THR A 401 24.48 7.52 -8.53
N PHE A 402 23.17 7.56 -8.27
CA PHE A 402 22.64 8.08 -7.01
C PHE A 402 22.61 6.96 -5.96
N THR A 403 23.40 7.12 -4.90
CA THR A 403 23.49 6.15 -3.79
C THR A 403 22.63 6.53 -2.60
N ASN A 404 22.28 7.81 -2.47
CA ASN A 404 21.34 8.32 -1.47
C ASN A 404 20.42 9.41 -2.06
N VAL A 405 19.32 9.69 -1.37
CA VAL A 405 18.30 10.62 -1.83
C VAL A 405 18.78 12.07 -1.80
N GLU A 406 19.68 12.43 -0.89
CA GLU A 406 20.22 13.78 -0.75
C GLU A 406 21.05 14.19 -1.97
N GLN A 407 21.84 13.27 -2.52
CA GLN A 407 22.56 13.48 -3.78
C GLN A 407 21.61 13.77 -4.95
N PHE A 408 20.41 13.17 -4.94
CA PHE A 408 19.42 13.36 -5.98
C PHE A 408 18.61 14.65 -5.78
N LEU A 409 18.30 15.01 -4.53
CA LEU A 409 17.59 16.25 -4.19
C LEU A 409 18.44 17.51 -4.44
N GLU A 410 19.74 17.48 -4.13
CA GLU A 410 20.62 18.66 -4.23
C GLU A 410 20.49 19.45 -5.56
N PRO A 411 20.60 18.83 -6.75
CA PRO A 411 20.48 19.57 -8.01
C PRO A 411 19.05 20.08 -8.25
N LEU A 412 18.02 19.39 -7.74
CA LEU A 412 16.61 19.79 -7.89
C LEU A 412 16.26 20.97 -6.97
N GLU A 413 16.75 20.94 -5.73
CA GLU A 413 16.64 22.04 -4.79
C GLU A 413 17.40 23.28 -5.28
N LEU A 414 18.57 23.07 -5.92
CA LEU A 414 19.32 24.11 -6.62
C LEU A 414 18.50 24.76 -7.75
N CYS A 415 17.79 23.97 -8.57
CA CYS A 415 16.84 24.50 -9.55
C CYS A 415 15.74 25.32 -8.87
N TYR A 416 15.14 24.80 -7.80
CA TYR A 416 14.01 25.42 -7.10
C TYR A 416 14.38 26.78 -6.50
N ARG A 417 15.50 26.86 -5.77
CA ARG A 417 15.96 28.12 -5.16
C ARG A 417 16.40 29.14 -6.19
N SER A 418 16.99 28.71 -7.31
CA SER A 418 17.38 29.60 -8.41
C SER A 418 16.15 30.23 -9.08
N LEU A 419 15.13 29.42 -9.43
CA LEU A 419 13.89 29.92 -10.01
C LEU A 419 13.18 30.90 -9.07
N CYS A 420 13.06 30.55 -7.78
CA CYS A 420 12.48 31.44 -6.78
C CYS A 420 13.22 32.79 -6.70
N SER A 421 14.55 32.76 -6.69
CA SER A 421 15.39 33.98 -6.59
C SER A 421 15.32 34.85 -7.85
N CYS A 422 15.03 34.27 -9.01
CA CYS A 422 14.86 35.00 -10.27
C CYS A 422 13.42 35.54 -10.46
N GLY A 423 12.52 35.35 -9.51
CA GLY A 423 11.11 35.77 -9.59
C GLY A 423 10.18 34.74 -10.25
N ASP A 424 10.70 33.56 -10.58
CA ASP A 424 10.00 32.48 -11.30
C ASP A 424 9.42 31.42 -10.34
N ARG A 425 9.08 31.80 -9.10
CA ARG A 425 8.45 30.89 -8.11
C ARG A 425 7.19 30.18 -8.64
N PRO A 426 6.29 30.81 -9.43
CA PRO A 426 5.15 30.09 -10.01
C PRO A 426 5.55 28.91 -10.90
N ILE A 427 6.70 28.99 -11.58
CA ILE A 427 7.25 27.90 -12.38
C ILE A 427 7.83 26.82 -11.45
N ALA A 428 8.60 27.23 -10.43
CA ALA A 428 9.17 26.32 -9.44
C ALA A 428 8.08 25.50 -8.71
N ASP A 429 6.95 26.13 -8.39
CA ASP A 429 5.78 25.52 -7.74
C ASP A 429 4.92 24.65 -8.70
N GLY A 430 5.32 24.53 -9.96
CA GLY A 430 4.72 23.66 -10.98
C GLY A 430 5.24 22.23 -10.89
N THR A 431 5.71 21.72 -12.03
CA THR A 431 6.21 20.34 -12.19
C THR A 431 7.48 20.04 -11.39
N LEU A 432 8.33 21.03 -11.15
CA LEU A 432 9.52 20.86 -10.30
C LEU A 432 9.14 20.56 -8.85
N LEU A 433 8.15 21.26 -8.29
CA LEU A 433 7.66 20.97 -6.93
C LEU A 433 6.99 19.60 -6.84
N ASP A 434 6.24 19.19 -7.86
CA ASP A 434 5.68 17.84 -7.94
C ASP A 434 6.79 16.78 -7.93
N PHE A 435 7.87 17.03 -8.69
CA PHE A 435 9.03 16.15 -8.74
C PHE A 435 9.77 16.06 -7.40
N LEU A 436 10.02 17.20 -6.73
CA LEU A 436 10.61 17.22 -5.38
C LEU A 436 9.78 16.42 -4.36
N ARG A 437 8.45 16.55 -4.42
CA ARG A 437 7.52 15.79 -3.57
C ARG A 437 7.55 14.29 -3.89
N GLN A 438 7.66 13.91 -5.17
CA GLN A 438 7.84 12.52 -5.58
C GLN A 438 9.16 11.93 -5.06
N VAL A 439 10.27 12.67 -5.14
CA VAL A 439 11.56 12.23 -4.59
C VAL A 439 11.48 12.04 -3.07
N SER A 440 10.86 12.99 -2.37
CA SER A 440 10.71 12.93 -0.90
C SER A 440 9.74 11.82 -0.43
N THR A 441 8.75 11.47 -1.26
CA THR A 441 7.77 10.42 -0.95
C THR A 441 8.29 9.02 -1.26
N PHE A 442 8.92 8.84 -2.41
CA PHE A 442 9.25 7.52 -2.96
C PHE A 442 10.74 7.17 -2.80
N GLY A 443 11.60 8.15 -2.55
CA GLY A 443 13.05 7.96 -2.44
C GLY A 443 13.66 7.25 -3.65
N LEU A 444 14.74 6.50 -3.45
CA LEU A 444 15.38 5.75 -4.53
C LEU A 444 14.84 4.32 -4.69
N SER A 445 13.78 3.94 -3.96
CA SER A 445 13.29 2.55 -3.88
C SER A 445 11.78 2.41 -4.13
N LEU A 446 11.04 3.49 -4.39
CA LEU A 446 9.55 3.55 -4.41
C LEU A 446 8.88 3.24 -3.07
N VAL A 447 9.20 2.08 -2.52
CA VAL A 447 8.70 1.55 -1.27
C VAL A 447 9.86 1.10 -0.39
N ARG A 448 9.66 1.15 0.92
CA ARG A 448 10.54 0.49 1.89
C ARG A 448 10.06 -0.94 2.14
N LEU A 449 10.95 -1.91 2.07
CA LEU A 449 10.62 -3.32 2.30
C LEU A 449 10.69 -3.64 3.79
N ASP A 450 9.58 -4.10 4.37
CA ASP A 450 9.61 -4.71 5.69
C ASP A 450 10.08 -6.16 5.60
N ILE A 451 10.88 -6.58 6.57
CA ILE A 451 11.30 -7.97 6.74
C ILE A 451 10.47 -8.55 7.88
N ARG A 452 9.80 -9.67 7.68
CA ARG A 452 8.98 -10.32 8.73
C ARG A 452 9.35 -11.78 8.91
N GLN A 453 9.64 -12.20 10.13
CA GLN A 453 9.96 -13.58 10.49
C GLN A 453 9.37 -13.92 11.87
N GLU A 454 9.04 -15.18 12.13
CA GLU A 454 8.50 -15.61 13.43
C GLU A 454 9.59 -15.70 14.52
N SER A 455 9.21 -15.39 15.77
CA SER A 455 10.10 -15.36 16.96
C SER A 455 10.85 -16.67 17.23
N GLU A 456 10.20 -17.81 16.99
CA GLU A 456 10.80 -19.14 17.22
C GLU A 456 12.01 -19.41 16.34
N ARG A 457 12.03 -18.86 15.12
CA ARG A 457 13.17 -18.99 14.19
C ARG A 457 14.39 -18.23 14.70
N HIS A 458 14.21 -17.11 15.40
CA HIS A 458 15.32 -16.42 16.07
C HIS A 458 15.81 -17.19 17.29
N THR A 459 14.87 -17.78 18.05
CA THR A 459 15.18 -18.66 19.19
C THR A 459 16.02 -19.86 18.76
N ASP A 460 15.72 -20.49 17.62
CA ASP A 460 16.50 -21.61 17.07
C ASP A 460 17.94 -21.21 16.73
N VAL A 461 18.14 -20.02 16.14
CA VAL A 461 19.48 -19.52 15.84
C VAL A 461 20.27 -19.30 17.12
N LEU A 462 19.68 -18.65 18.12
CA LEU A 462 20.34 -18.39 19.40
C LEU A 462 20.62 -19.68 20.18
N ASP A 463 19.71 -20.65 20.13
CA ASP A 463 19.89 -21.96 20.76
C ASP A 463 21.03 -22.76 20.13
N ALA A 464 21.15 -22.72 18.80
CA ALA A 464 22.29 -23.32 18.10
C ALA A 464 23.62 -22.64 18.48
N ILE A 465 23.61 -21.31 18.63
CA ILE A 465 24.78 -20.54 19.07
C ILE A 465 25.19 -20.92 20.49
N THR A 466 24.27 -20.93 21.47
CA THR A 466 24.62 -21.25 22.86
C THR A 466 25.08 -22.70 23.00
N LYS A 467 24.43 -23.64 22.28
CA LYS A 467 24.85 -25.05 22.28
C LYS A 467 26.26 -25.22 21.73
N HIS A 468 26.64 -24.46 20.71
CA HIS A 468 27.98 -24.49 20.12
C HIS A 468 29.04 -23.86 21.02
N LEU A 469 28.72 -22.76 21.71
CA LEU A 469 29.69 -22.01 22.51
C LEU A 469 30.01 -22.66 23.86
N ASP A 470 29.01 -23.10 24.60
CA ASP A 470 29.20 -23.60 25.98
C ASP A 470 28.33 -24.83 26.33
N GLY A 471 27.59 -25.37 25.35
CA GLY A 471 26.73 -26.55 25.54
C GLY A 471 25.38 -26.26 26.21
N SER A 472 25.05 -25.00 26.49
CA SER A 472 23.76 -24.61 27.07
C SER A 472 22.69 -24.39 26.00
N SER A 473 21.41 -24.50 26.38
CA SER A 473 20.26 -24.31 25.47
C SER A 473 19.50 -23.03 25.82
N TYR A 474 19.61 -22.01 24.96
CA TYR A 474 18.83 -20.76 25.05
C TYR A 474 17.32 -21.03 25.10
N ARG A 475 16.85 -22.05 24.36
CA ARG A 475 15.45 -22.46 24.32
C ARG A 475 14.93 -22.92 25.69
N GLU A 476 15.75 -23.57 26.49
CA GLU A 476 15.38 -24.07 27.83
C GLU A 476 15.45 -23.02 28.94
N TRP A 477 16.00 -21.83 28.65
CA TRP A 477 16.14 -20.76 29.63
C TRP A 477 14.80 -20.07 29.91
N SER A 478 14.62 -19.59 31.15
CA SER A 478 13.53 -18.69 31.49
C SER A 478 13.68 -17.35 30.78
N GLU A 479 12.59 -16.60 30.67
CA GLU A 479 12.58 -15.27 30.04
C GLU A 479 13.59 -14.31 30.71
N GLU A 480 13.72 -14.35 32.02
CA GLU A 480 14.68 -13.52 32.77
C GLU A 480 16.13 -13.88 32.40
N ARG A 481 16.44 -15.18 32.34
CA ARG A 481 17.78 -15.66 31.97
C ARG A 481 18.11 -15.33 30.50
N ARG A 482 17.12 -15.41 29.61
CA ARG A 482 17.27 -14.97 28.21
C ARG A 482 17.59 -13.47 28.13
N GLN A 483 16.83 -12.63 28.84
CA GLN A 483 17.10 -11.18 28.90
C GLN A 483 18.49 -10.87 29.47
N GLU A 484 18.88 -11.51 30.58
CA GLU A 484 20.19 -11.30 31.21
C GLU A 484 21.34 -11.63 30.25
N TRP A 485 21.25 -12.78 29.56
CA TRP A 485 22.25 -13.17 28.58
C TRP A 485 22.29 -12.23 27.37
N LEU A 486 21.13 -11.92 26.79
CA LEU A 486 21.03 -10.99 25.66
C LEU A 486 21.62 -9.62 25.99
N LEU A 487 21.32 -9.08 27.17
CA LEU A 487 21.85 -7.78 27.61
C LEU A 487 23.35 -7.82 27.87
N SER A 488 23.88 -8.93 28.41
CA SER A 488 25.31 -9.15 28.56
C SER A 488 26.01 -9.13 27.19
N GLU A 489 25.50 -9.87 26.21
CA GLU A 489 26.07 -9.90 24.86
C GLU A 489 25.91 -8.55 24.14
N LEU A 490 24.74 -7.90 24.23
CA LEU A 490 24.45 -6.60 23.62
C LEU A 490 25.32 -5.46 24.19
N SER A 491 25.71 -5.55 25.46
CA SER A 491 26.64 -4.62 26.11
C SER A 491 28.11 -4.99 25.84
N GLY A 492 28.38 -6.26 25.56
CA GLY A 492 29.68 -6.78 25.17
C GLY A 492 30.13 -6.29 23.79
N LYS A 493 31.44 -6.39 23.53
CA LYS A 493 32.07 -6.06 22.23
C LYS A 493 32.66 -7.28 21.52
N ARG A 494 32.56 -8.46 22.15
CA ARG A 494 33.08 -9.70 21.61
C ARG A 494 32.12 -10.20 20.53
N PRO A 495 32.61 -10.60 19.33
CA PRO A 495 31.79 -11.30 18.35
C PRO A 495 31.25 -12.62 18.92
N LEU A 496 29.98 -12.90 18.68
CA LEU A 496 29.26 -13.99 19.31
C LEU A 496 29.56 -15.36 18.67
N PHE A 497 29.60 -15.44 17.33
CA PHE A 497 29.82 -16.70 16.61
C PHE A 497 30.80 -16.56 15.45
N GLY A 498 31.46 -17.67 15.11
CA GLY A 498 32.37 -17.80 13.98
C GLY A 498 31.74 -18.48 12.75
N PRO A 499 32.50 -18.64 11.66
CA PRO A 499 32.04 -19.32 10.45
C PRO A 499 31.80 -20.83 10.66
N ASP A 500 32.26 -21.40 11.77
CA ASP A 500 32.18 -22.80 12.16
C ASP A 500 30.86 -23.19 12.85
N LEU A 501 29.95 -22.24 13.10
CA LEU A 501 28.63 -22.53 13.66
C LEU A 501 27.87 -23.53 12.77
N PRO A 502 27.43 -24.69 13.30
CA PRO A 502 26.57 -25.62 12.56
C PRO A 502 25.20 -24.98 12.26
N LYS A 503 24.77 -25.02 10.99
CA LYS A 503 23.52 -24.40 10.54
C LYS A 503 22.61 -25.44 9.89
N THR A 504 21.35 -25.47 10.30
CA THR A 504 20.28 -26.08 9.50
C THR A 504 19.92 -25.15 8.33
N GLU A 505 19.15 -25.64 7.35
CA GLU A 505 18.65 -24.79 6.26
C GLU A 505 17.87 -23.58 6.79
N GLU A 506 17.07 -23.79 7.82
CA GLU A 506 16.29 -22.75 8.47
C GLU A 506 17.15 -21.71 9.22
N ILE A 507 18.21 -22.14 9.91
CA ILE A 507 19.16 -21.23 10.58
C ILE A 507 19.95 -20.43 9.52
N ALA A 508 20.35 -21.10 8.43
CA ALA A 508 21.04 -20.44 7.33
C ALA A 508 20.17 -19.34 6.70
N ASP A 509 18.87 -19.61 6.44
CA ASP A 509 17.94 -18.61 5.91
C ASP A 509 17.88 -17.34 6.78
N VAL A 510 17.75 -17.49 8.10
CA VAL A 510 17.69 -16.35 9.03
C VAL A 510 18.98 -15.53 8.99
N LEU A 511 20.14 -16.19 9.09
CA LEU A 511 21.44 -15.51 9.08
C LEU A 511 21.74 -14.84 7.72
N ASP A 512 21.43 -15.52 6.61
CA ASP A 512 21.63 -15.01 5.26
C ASP A 512 20.67 -13.86 4.94
N THR A 513 19.50 -13.82 5.57
CA THR A 513 18.60 -12.65 5.52
C THR A 513 19.26 -11.42 6.11
N PHE A 514 19.82 -11.53 7.33
CA PHE A 514 20.54 -10.41 7.93
C PHE A 514 21.78 -10.02 7.14
N LYS A 515 22.45 -10.98 6.51
CA LYS A 515 23.55 -10.70 5.58
C LYS A 515 23.07 -9.85 4.39
N VAL A 516 21.96 -10.19 3.75
CA VAL A 516 21.37 -9.39 2.67
C VAL A 516 21.02 -7.97 3.15
N ILE A 517 20.44 -7.84 4.35
CA ILE A 517 20.15 -6.55 4.96
C ILE A 517 21.43 -5.72 5.16
N SER A 518 22.54 -6.35 5.58
CA SER A 518 23.82 -5.68 5.83
C SER A 518 24.52 -5.18 4.55
N GLU A 519 24.25 -5.82 3.42
CA GLU A 519 24.91 -5.54 2.14
C GLU A 519 24.14 -4.52 1.26
N LEU A 520 22.83 -4.37 1.49
CA LEU A 520 22.00 -3.45 0.73
C LEU A 520 21.89 -2.06 1.39
N PRO A 521 21.63 -1.00 0.60
CA PRO A 521 21.37 0.33 1.13
C PRO A 521 20.22 0.34 2.16
N SER A 522 20.40 1.05 3.27
CA SER A 522 19.42 1.08 4.36
C SER A 522 18.09 1.76 3.98
N ASP A 523 18.07 2.56 2.91
CA ASP A 523 16.85 3.17 2.35
C ASP A 523 15.95 2.17 1.62
N CYS A 524 16.44 0.96 1.33
CA CYS A 524 15.63 -0.15 0.82
C CYS A 524 14.65 -0.72 1.86
N PHE A 525 14.95 -0.55 3.15
CA PHE A 525 14.26 -1.27 4.22
C PHE A 525 13.39 -0.38 5.10
N GLY A 526 12.35 -1.01 5.65
CA GLY A 526 11.44 -0.48 6.65
C GLY A 526 11.72 -1.09 8.02
N ALA A 527 10.76 -1.87 8.52
CA ALA A 527 10.82 -2.54 9.81
C ALA A 527 11.35 -3.98 9.69
N TYR A 528 11.91 -4.49 10.79
CA TYR A 528 12.02 -5.93 11.04
C TYR A 528 10.89 -6.33 11.99
N ILE A 529 9.88 -7.03 11.48
CA ILE A 529 8.68 -7.44 12.19
C ILE A 529 8.88 -8.86 12.73
N ILE A 530 8.52 -9.06 13.99
CA ILE A 530 8.59 -10.36 14.66
C ILE A 530 7.16 -10.87 14.82
N SER A 531 6.76 -11.83 13.97
CA SER A 531 5.49 -12.55 14.15
C SER A 531 5.54 -13.41 15.41
N MET A 532 4.37 -13.66 16.01
CA MET A 532 4.25 -14.44 17.23
C MET A 532 5.15 -13.92 18.37
N ALA A 533 5.30 -12.59 18.48
CA ALA A 533 6.06 -11.97 19.56
C ALA A 533 5.28 -12.06 20.87
N THR A 534 5.97 -12.49 21.93
CA THR A 534 5.37 -12.70 23.26
C THR A 534 6.11 -11.92 24.35
N SER A 535 7.42 -11.76 24.19
CA SER A 535 8.31 -11.40 25.29
C SER A 535 9.38 -10.37 24.88
N PRO A 536 9.96 -9.61 25.84
CA PRO A 536 11.08 -8.72 25.57
C PRO A 536 12.29 -9.41 24.91
N SER A 537 12.57 -10.67 25.27
CA SER A 537 13.68 -11.42 24.68
C SER A 537 13.54 -11.62 23.17
N ASP A 538 12.32 -11.72 22.63
CA ASP A 538 12.09 -11.86 21.18
C ASP A 538 12.64 -10.63 20.43
N VAL A 539 12.38 -9.43 20.96
CA VAL A 539 12.86 -8.16 20.39
C VAL A 539 14.38 -8.04 20.53
N LEU A 540 14.90 -8.33 21.72
CA LEU A 540 16.34 -8.24 21.99
C LEU A 540 17.16 -9.28 21.19
N ALA A 541 16.59 -10.46 20.91
CA ALA A 541 17.19 -11.48 20.08
C ALA A 541 17.48 -10.97 18.67
N VAL A 542 16.50 -10.30 18.05
CA VAL A 542 16.67 -9.70 16.71
C VAL A 542 17.67 -8.54 16.74
N GLU A 543 17.64 -7.67 17.76
CA GLU A 543 18.66 -6.61 17.90
C GLU A 543 20.08 -7.19 17.99
N LEU A 544 20.26 -8.31 18.71
CA LEU A 544 21.54 -9.01 18.79
C LEU A 544 21.94 -9.59 17.43
N LEU A 545 21.04 -10.32 16.77
CA LEU A 545 21.33 -10.94 15.47
C LEU A 545 21.64 -9.90 14.39
N GLN A 546 20.95 -8.75 14.36
CA GLN A 546 21.29 -7.65 13.45
C GLN A 546 22.73 -7.16 13.66
N ARG A 547 23.15 -7.01 14.93
CA ARG A 547 24.51 -6.57 15.27
C ARG A 547 25.55 -7.60 14.86
N GLU A 548 25.33 -8.87 15.22
CA GLU A 548 26.28 -9.96 14.95
C GLU A 548 26.40 -10.28 13.45
N CYS A 549 25.33 -10.06 12.68
CA CYS A 549 25.35 -10.14 11.21
C CYS A 549 25.81 -8.84 10.53
N HIS A 550 26.41 -7.91 11.29
CA HIS A 550 27.07 -6.70 10.79
C HIS A 550 26.14 -5.70 10.05
N VAL A 551 24.85 -5.68 10.40
CA VAL A 551 23.94 -4.65 9.89
C VAL A 551 24.34 -3.29 10.49
N LYS A 552 25.01 -2.46 9.68
CA LYS A 552 25.58 -1.16 10.12
C LYS A 552 24.51 -0.18 10.60
N THR A 553 23.38 -0.15 9.90
CA THR A 553 22.21 0.66 10.24
C THR A 553 21.06 -0.30 10.54
N PRO A 554 20.96 -0.81 11.78
CA PRO A 554 19.97 -1.83 12.11
C PRO A 554 18.55 -1.30 11.93
N LEU A 555 17.69 -2.15 11.36
CA LEU A 555 16.27 -1.89 11.16
C LEU A 555 15.60 -1.73 12.53
N ARG A 556 14.53 -0.95 12.57
CA ARG A 556 13.68 -0.87 13.76
C ARG A 556 12.98 -2.23 13.95
N VAL A 557 13.04 -2.77 15.17
CA VAL A 557 12.41 -4.05 15.50
C VAL A 557 10.99 -3.81 16.01
N VAL A 558 10.04 -4.53 15.43
CA VAL A 558 8.59 -4.33 15.63
C VAL A 558 7.97 -5.65 16.10
N PRO A 559 7.58 -5.78 17.38
CA PRO A 559 6.83 -6.95 17.82
C PRO A 559 5.41 -6.92 17.25
N LEU A 560 4.97 -8.06 16.71
CA LEU A 560 3.58 -8.32 16.32
C LEU A 560 2.94 -9.23 17.36
N PHE A 561 2.02 -8.68 18.15
CA PHE A 561 1.25 -9.41 19.16
C PHE A 561 -0.04 -9.96 18.54
N GLU A 562 -0.20 -11.28 18.53
CA GLU A 562 -1.23 -11.96 17.72
C GLU A 562 -2.27 -12.71 18.55
N LYS A 563 -1.89 -13.42 19.62
CA LYS A 563 -2.89 -14.10 20.47
C LYS A 563 -3.46 -13.15 21.51
N LEU A 564 -4.60 -13.52 22.09
CA LEU A 564 -5.25 -12.73 23.13
C LEU A 564 -4.32 -12.52 24.34
N ALA A 565 -3.65 -13.59 24.79
CA ALA A 565 -2.71 -13.52 25.91
C ALA A 565 -1.48 -12.63 25.60
N ASP A 566 -1.03 -12.62 24.35
CA ASP A 566 0.11 -11.80 23.92
C ASP A 566 -0.27 -10.31 23.93
N LEU A 567 -1.49 -9.97 23.51
CA LEU A 567 -2.04 -8.61 23.58
C LEU A 567 -2.19 -8.13 25.03
N GLU A 568 -2.68 -8.99 25.93
CA GLU A 568 -2.79 -8.69 27.36
C GLU A 568 -1.41 -8.43 27.99
N ALA A 569 -0.38 -9.17 27.58
CA ALA A 569 0.99 -9.04 28.08
C ALA A 569 1.79 -7.92 27.41
N ALA A 570 1.38 -7.45 26.23
CA ALA A 570 2.12 -6.47 25.42
C ALA A 570 2.53 -5.20 26.18
N PRO A 571 1.66 -4.53 26.98
CA PRO A 571 2.05 -3.34 27.74
C PRO A 571 3.18 -3.61 28.75
N ALA A 572 3.17 -4.78 29.39
CA ALA A 572 4.20 -5.17 30.35
C ALA A 572 5.53 -5.46 29.64
N ALA A 573 5.49 -6.18 28.50
CA ALA A 573 6.67 -6.45 27.69
C ALA A 573 7.32 -5.16 27.17
N VAL A 574 6.53 -4.24 26.61
CA VAL A 574 7.02 -2.94 26.12
C VAL A 574 7.54 -2.06 27.27
N SER A 575 6.85 -2.04 28.42
CA SER A 575 7.34 -1.30 29.60
C SER A 575 8.69 -1.87 30.09
N ARG A 576 8.87 -3.19 30.04
CA ARG A 576 10.16 -3.82 30.37
C ARG A 576 11.23 -3.41 29.38
N LEU A 577 10.99 -3.49 28.07
CA LEU A 577 11.93 -3.03 27.04
C LEU A 577 12.35 -1.57 27.25
N PHE A 578 11.41 -0.67 27.52
CA PHE A 578 11.72 0.75 27.75
C PHE A 578 12.47 1.03 29.05
N SER A 579 12.42 0.12 30.02
CA SER A 579 13.22 0.21 31.25
C SER A 579 14.69 -0.21 31.07
N LEU A 580 15.05 -0.81 29.93
CA LEU A 580 16.41 -1.24 29.64
C LEU A 580 17.18 -0.10 28.95
N ASP A 581 18.20 0.44 29.62
CA ASP A 581 18.97 1.59 29.11
C ASP A 581 19.55 1.35 27.71
N TRP A 582 20.07 0.14 27.45
CA TRP A 582 20.61 -0.23 26.15
C TRP A 582 19.55 -0.09 25.04
N TYR A 583 18.36 -0.66 25.27
CA TYR A 583 17.28 -0.62 24.29
C TYR A 583 16.72 0.79 24.13
N LYS A 584 16.55 1.51 25.23
CA LYS A 584 16.06 2.89 25.24
C LYS A 584 16.95 3.83 24.42
N ASN A 585 18.27 3.66 24.53
CA ASN A 585 19.24 4.38 23.71
C ASN A 585 19.17 3.97 22.24
N ARG A 586 19.07 2.66 21.98
CA ARG A 586 19.01 2.08 20.62
C ARG A 586 17.83 2.60 19.80
N ILE A 587 16.65 2.71 20.40
CA ILE A 587 15.41 3.12 19.71
C ILE A 587 15.27 4.64 19.54
N ASN A 588 16.14 5.43 20.18
CA ASN A 588 16.18 6.90 20.08
C ASN A 588 14.79 7.56 20.17
N GLY A 589 14.01 7.15 21.18
CA GLY A 589 12.70 7.73 21.48
C GLY A 589 11.55 7.36 20.51
N LYS A 590 11.72 6.37 19.62
CA LYS A 590 10.65 5.90 18.72
C LYS A 590 10.46 4.39 18.82
N GLN A 591 9.21 3.93 18.98
CA GLN A 591 8.86 2.51 18.95
C GLN A 591 7.69 2.31 17.99
N GLU A 592 7.75 1.26 17.19
CA GLU A 592 6.59 0.77 16.44
C GLU A 592 6.14 -0.57 17.02
N VAL A 593 4.82 -0.77 17.16
CA VAL A 593 4.22 -2.03 17.59
C VAL A 593 3.17 -2.42 16.56
N MET A 594 3.20 -3.66 16.10
CA MET A 594 2.23 -4.17 15.15
C MET A 594 1.12 -4.95 15.87
N ILE A 595 -0.11 -4.78 15.39
CA ILE A 595 -1.29 -5.49 15.89
C ILE A 595 -2.02 -6.25 14.78
N GLY A 596 -2.33 -7.53 15.01
CA GLY A 596 -2.94 -8.43 14.03
C GLY A 596 -4.42 -8.68 14.31
N TYR A 597 -5.33 -8.08 13.53
CA TYR A 597 -6.78 -8.26 13.74
C TYR A 597 -7.28 -9.65 13.36
N SER A 598 -6.82 -10.16 12.20
CA SER A 598 -7.19 -11.49 11.72
C SER A 598 -6.65 -12.58 12.63
N ASP A 599 -5.40 -12.45 13.08
CA ASP A 599 -4.71 -13.47 13.87
C ASP A 599 -5.30 -13.57 15.29
N SER A 600 -5.54 -12.44 15.96
CA SER A 600 -6.26 -12.44 17.24
C SER A 600 -7.70 -12.92 17.10
N GLY A 601 -8.36 -12.59 15.99
CA GLY A 601 -9.70 -13.09 15.68
C GLY A 601 -9.76 -14.61 15.50
N LYS A 602 -8.69 -15.22 14.98
CA LYS A 602 -8.55 -16.68 14.82
C LYS A 602 -8.30 -17.39 16.15
N ASP A 603 -7.74 -16.71 17.14
CA ASP A 603 -7.46 -17.27 18.48
C ASP A 603 -8.70 -17.23 19.41
N ALA A 604 -9.40 -16.09 19.44
CA ALA A 604 -10.41 -15.81 20.46
C ALA A 604 -11.77 -15.31 19.93
N GLY A 605 -11.97 -15.29 18.60
CA GLY A 605 -13.15 -14.70 17.98
C GLY A 605 -13.05 -13.18 17.84
N ARG A 606 -13.76 -12.64 16.84
CA ARG A 606 -13.57 -11.24 16.39
C ARG A 606 -13.92 -10.18 17.44
N LEU A 607 -14.95 -10.40 18.25
CA LEU A 607 -15.39 -9.43 19.26
C LEU A 607 -14.34 -9.25 20.35
N SER A 608 -13.89 -10.35 20.95
CA SER A 608 -12.89 -10.39 22.02
C SER A 608 -11.57 -9.80 21.55
N ALA A 609 -11.12 -10.20 20.34
CA ALA A 609 -9.94 -9.65 19.71
C ALA A 609 -10.02 -8.12 19.53
N ALA A 610 -11.12 -7.60 18.99
CA ALA A 610 -11.28 -6.16 18.79
C ALA A 610 -11.28 -5.37 20.11
N TRP A 611 -11.91 -5.92 21.16
CA TRP A 611 -11.93 -5.28 22.47
C TRP A 611 -10.56 -5.29 23.15
N GLU A 612 -9.85 -6.42 23.12
CA GLU A 612 -8.51 -6.51 23.69
C GLU A 612 -7.51 -5.63 22.92
N LEU A 613 -7.61 -5.57 21.60
CA LEU A 613 -6.83 -4.64 20.78
C LEU A 613 -7.05 -3.17 21.16
N TYR A 614 -8.28 -2.79 21.51
CA TYR A 614 -8.58 -1.43 21.98
C TYR A 614 -7.88 -1.16 23.32
N LYS A 615 -8.02 -2.07 24.30
CA LYS A 615 -7.40 -1.93 25.63
C LYS A 615 -5.86 -1.95 25.57
N ALA A 616 -5.27 -2.88 24.81
CA ALA A 616 -3.83 -2.99 24.66
C ALA A 616 -3.22 -1.70 24.09
N GLN A 617 -3.87 -1.09 23.09
CA GLN A 617 -3.46 0.20 22.54
C GLN A 617 -3.51 1.34 23.57
N GLU A 618 -4.57 1.42 24.37
CA GLU A 618 -4.68 2.42 25.44
C GLU A 618 -3.54 2.29 26.46
N GLU A 619 -3.21 1.07 26.88
CA GLU A 619 -2.15 0.81 27.84
C GLU A 619 -0.75 1.06 27.24
N LEU A 620 -0.52 0.66 25.99
CA LEU A 620 0.74 0.93 25.28
C LEU A 620 1.00 2.43 25.15
N VAL A 621 -0.03 3.23 24.86
CA VAL A 621 0.08 4.70 24.84
C VAL A 621 0.48 5.26 26.20
N LYS A 622 -0.12 4.77 27.29
CA LYS A 622 0.25 5.20 28.66
C LYS A 622 1.70 4.85 28.98
N VAL A 623 2.14 3.65 28.62
CA VAL A 623 3.54 3.21 28.77
C VAL A 623 4.48 4.10 27.94
N ALA A 624 4.18 4.34 26.67
CA ALA A 624 5.00 5.16 25.80
C ALA A 624 5.14 6.60 26.32
N LYS A 625 4.04 7.21 26.78
CA LYS A 625 4.04 8.54 27.43
C LYS A 625 4.90 8.56 28.70
N LYS A 626 4.77 7.54 29.57
CA LYS A 626 5.56 7.43 30.81
C LYS A 626 7.07 7.46 30.53
N TYR A 627 7.53 6.84 29.45
CA TYR A 627 8.94 6.78 29.09
C TYR A 627 9.35 7.84 28.06
N GLY A 628 8.46 8.72 27.59
CA GLY A 628 8.77 9.71 26.55
C GLY A 628 9.17 9.05 25.21
N VAL A 629 8.45 8.02 24.79
CA VAL A 629 8.61 7.35 23.48
C VAL A 629 7.48 7.78 22.55
N LYS A 630 7.79 8.15 21.31
CA LYS A 630 6.79 8.24 20.24
C LYS A 630 6.43 6.83 19.78
N LEU A 631 5.22 6.39 20.11
CA LEU A 631 4.68 5.11 19.68
C LEU A 631 3.98 5.28 18.32
N THR A 632 4.25 4.37 17.40
CA THR A 632 3.51 4.20 16.14
C THR A 632 2.82 2.84 16.17
N MET A 633 1.50 2.82 16.00
CA MET A 633 0.77 1.57 15.82
C MET A 633 0.81 1.18 14.34
N PHE A 634 1.26 -0.04 14.06
CA PHE A 634 1.15 -0.65 12.75
C PHE A 634 -0.05 -1.60 12.70
N HIS A 635 -1.08 -1.18 11.97
CA HIS A 635 -2.32 -1.92 11.83
C HIS A 635 -2.20 -2.98 10.72
N GLY A 636 -2.21 -4.25 11.13
CA GLY A 636 -2.20 -5.40 10.22
C GLY A 636 -3.53 -5.64 9.48
N ARG A 637 -3.57 -6.73 8.70
CA ARG A 637 -4.74 -7.16 7.90
C ARG A 637 -5.98 -7.43 8.74
N GLY A 638 -7.15 -7.32 8.11
CA GLY A 638 -8.45 -7.68 8.69
C GLY A 638 -9.05 -6.63 9.64
N GLY A 639 -8.32 -5.55 9.95
CA GLY A 639 -8.82 -4.42 10.72
C GLY A 639 -9.88 -3.61 9.97
N THR A 640 -10.68 -2.83 10.69
CA THR A 640 -11.63 -1.88 10.07
C THR A 640 -10.91 -0.81 9.25
N VAL A 641 -9.69 -0.44 9.66
CA VAL A 641 -8.80 0.52 8.96
C VAL A 641 -8.26 0.01 7.62
N GLY A 642 -8.25 -1.32 7.40
CA GLY A 642 -7.76 -1.96 6.17
C GLY A 642 -8.84 -2.21 5.11
N ARG A 643 -10.09 -1.82 5.37
CA ARG A 643 -11.24 -2.14 4.50
C ARG A 643 -11.32 -1.31 3.21
N GLY A 644 -10.47 -0.30 3.05
CA GLY A 644 -10.53 0.61 1.91
C GLY A 644 -11.80 1.47 1.91
N GLY A 645 -11.96 2.26 0.85
CA GLY A 645 -13.14 3.11 0.65
C GLY A 645 -13.43 4.09 1.80
N GLY A 646 -14.67 4.57 1.87
CA GLY A 646 -15.13 5.52 2.88
C GLY A 646 -15.02 5.04 4.35
N PRO A 647 -15.40 3.79 4.70
CA PRO A 647 -15.42 3.33 6.09
C PRO A 647 -14.07 3.44 6.83
N THR A 648 -12.96 3.43 6.08
CA THR A 648 -11.61 3.60 6.62
C THR A 648 -11.44 4.93 7.35
N HIS A 649 -12.13 5.99 6.92
CA HIS A 649 -12.04 7.32 7.54
C HIS A 649 -12.55 7.27 9.00
N LEU A 650 -13.79 6.83 9.23
CA LEU A 650 -14.31 6.65 10.59
C LEU A 650 -13.52 5.58 11.39
N ALA A 651 -13.00 4.54 10.74
CA ALA A 651 -12.18 3.53 11.41
C ALA A 651 -10.89 4.11 12.02
N ILE A 652 -10.29 5.13 11.39
CA ILE A 652 -9.14 5.87 11.95
C ILE A 652 -9.60 6.79 13.08
N LEU A 653 -10.70 7.53 12.89
CA LEU A 653 -11.25 8.44 13.91
C LEU A 653 -11.70 7.71 15.20
N SER A 654 -12.03 6.42 15.09
CA SER A 654 -12.46 5.57 16.22
C SER A 654 -11.30 4.89 16.97
N GLN A 655 -10.04 5.09 16.55
CA GLN A 655 -8.90 4.56 17.32
C GLN A 655 -8.87 5.17 18.73
N PRO A 656 -8.33 4.47 19.75
CA PRO A 656 -8.23 5.06 21.09
C PRO A 656 -7.50 6.41 21.08
N PRO A 657 -7.80 7.33 22.01
CA PRO A 657 -7.13 8.63 22.07
C PRO A 657 -5.60 8.50 22.10
N ASP A 658 -4.91 9.40 21.39
CA ASP A 658 -3.44 9.51 21.34
C ASP A 658 -2.67 8.32 20.72
N THR A 659 -3.34 7.32 20.12
CA THR A 659 -2.65 6.19 19.46
C THR A 659 -2.09 6.51 18.08
N VAL A 660 -2.64 7.52 17.40
CA VAL A 660 -2.18 7.94 16.06
C VAL A 660 -1.06 8.99 16.18
N ASN A 661 -1.31 10.09 16.90
CA ASN A 661 -0.32 11.15 17.21
C ASN A 661 0.60 11.54 16.02
N GLY A 662 -0.02 11.77 14.85
CA GLY A 662 0.68 12.13 13.61
C GLY A 662 1.49 10.99 12.97
N SER A 663 1.31 9.73 13.35
CA SER A 663 1.99 8.59 12.72
C SER A 663 1.03 7.42 12.56
N LEU A 664 0.45 7.29 11.37
CA LEU A 664 -0.42 6.17 11.02
C LEU A 664 0.33 5.21 10.10
N ARG A 665 0.35 3.92 10.43
CA ARG A 665 0.90 2.87 9.56
C ARG A 665 -0.12 1.76 9.37
N VAL A 666 -0.52 1.49 8.13
CA VAL A 666 -1.65 0.58 7.83
C VAL A 666 -1.32 -0.34 6.68
N THR A 667 -1.65 -1.62 6.84
CA THR A 667 -1.61 -2.61 5.76
C THR A 667 -2.71 -2.33 4.73
N VAL A 668 -2.33 -2.10 3.48
CA VAL A 668 -3.23 -2.16 2.33
C VAL A 668 -3.26 -3.62 1.86
N GLN A 669 -4.40 -4.26 2.06
CA GLN A 669 -4.62 -5.64 1.66
C GLN A 669 -4.63 -5.75 0.13
N GLY A 670 -4.00 -6.79 -0.42
CA GLY A 670 -3.89 -6.97 -1.86
C GLY A 670 -5.24 -7.09 -2.58
N GLU A 671 -6.29 -7.59 -1.93
CA GLU A 671 -7.65 -7.64 -2.45
C GLU A 671 -8.38 -6.28 -2.46
N VAL A 672 -7.84 -5.26 -1.77
CA VAL A 672 -8.42 -3.90 -1.67
C VAL A 672 -7.61 -2.88 -2.47
N ILE A 673 -6.44 -3.27 -3.01
CA ILE A 673 -5.51 -2.36 -3.67
C ILE A 673 -6.09 -1.75 -4.96
N GLU A 674 -6.82 -2.53 -5.78
CA GLU A 674 -7.48 -2.04 -7.00
C GLU A 674 -8.56 -1.02 -6.64
N GLN A 675 -9.45 -1.32 -5.68
CA GLN A 675 -10.47 -0.36 -5.25
C GLN A 675 -9.86 0.93 -4.68
N SER A 676 -8.69 0.84 -4.06
CA SER A 676 -8.02 1.97 -3.41
C SER A 676 -7.20 2.82 -4.36
N PHE A 677 -6.56 2.20 -5.36
CA PHE A 677 -5.53 2.82 -6.22
C PHE A 677 -5.66 2.47 -7.71
N GLY A 678 -6.62 1.67 -8.14
CA GLY A 678 -6.80 1.27 -9.54
C GLY A 678 -7.27 2.42 -10.44
N GLU A 679 -8.07 3.35 -9.89
CA GLU A 679 -8.61 4.52 -10.59
C GLU A 679 -8.08 5.84 -9.97
N GLU A 680 -7.85 6.86 -10.80
CA GLU A 680 -7.18 8.11 -10.38
C GLU A 680 -7.92 8.90 -9.30
N HIS A 681 -9.24 9.06 -9.42
CA HIS A 681 -10.04 9.79 -8.44
C HIS A 681 -10.16 9.00 -7.13
N LEU A 682 -10.26 7.67 -7.19
CA LEU A 682 -10.25 6.81 -6.02
C LEU A 682 -8.90 6.85 -5.31
N CYS A 683 -7.79 6.75 -6.03
CA CYS A 683 -6.44 6.96 -5.51
C CYS A 683 -6.35 8.30 -4.75
N PHE A 684 -6.77 9.39 -5.38
CA PHE A 684 -6.79 10.71 -4.75
C PHE A 684 -7.61 10.74 -3.44
N ARG A 685 -8.81 10.16 -3.45
CA ARG A 685 -9.69 10.12 -2.27
C ARG A 685 -9.12 9.24 -1.16
N THR A 686 -8.40 8.18 -1.51
CA THR A 686 -7.69 7.32 -0.56
C THR A 686 -6.60 8.10 0.17
N LEU A 687 -5.71 8.78 -0.56
CA LEU A 687 -4.68 9.62 0.05
C LEU A 687 -5.30 10.72 0.92
N GLN A 688 -6.42 11.31 0.46
CA GLN A 688 -7.13 12.36 1.18
C GLN A 688 -7.70 11.89 2.53
N ARG A 689 -8.45 10.78 2.55
CA ARG A 689 -9.12 10.34 3.78
C ARG A 689 -8.12 9.89 4.84
N PHE A 690 -7.06 9.18 4.44
CA PHE A 690 -6.01 8.78 5.38
C PHE A 690 -5.34 10.01 6.01
N THR A 691 -5.04 11.02 5.20
CA THR A 691 -4.41 12.26 5.68
C THR A 691 -5.34 13.04 6.60
N ALA A 692 -6.60 13.23 6.20
CA ALA A 692 -7.60 13.98 6.97
C ALA A 692 -7.91 13.31 8.31
N ALA A 693 -8.20 12.00 8.30
CA ALA A 693 -8.56 11.26 9.50
C ALA A 693 -7.41 11.19 10.51
N THR A 694 -6.18 11.03 10.03
CA THR A 694 -4.96 11.01 10.86
C THR A 694 -4.75 12.34 11.57
N LEU A 695 -4.90 13.44 10.84
CA LEU A 695 -4.77 14.79 11.39
C LEU A 695 -5.86 15.06 12.42
N GLU A 696 -7.12 14.79 12.04
CA GLU A 696 -8.26 15.07 12.90
C GLU A 696 -8.21 14.24 14.18
N HIS A 697 -7.91 12.94 14.12
CA HIS A 697 -7.83 12.11 15.32
C HIS A 697 -6.86 12.68 16.37
N GLY A 698 -5.71 13.21 15.93
CA GLY A 698 -4.72 13.83 16.82
C GLY A 698 -5.18 15.13 17.47
N MET A 699 -6.21 15.79 16.94
CA MET A 699 -6.75 17.06 17.46
C MET A 699 -8.18 16.94 18.02
N ASN A 700 -8.88 15.86 17.68
CA ASN A 700 -10.27 15.55 17.97
C ASN A 700 -10.41 14.06 18.32
N PRO A 701 -9.84 13.62 19.46
CA PRO A 701 -9.93 12.21 19.85
C PRO A 701 -11.39 11.81 20.10
N PRO A 702 -11.75 10.52 19.88
CA PRO A 702 -13.11 10.07 20.13
C PRO A 702 -13.43 10.09 21.63
N VAL A 703 -14.72 10.02 21.95
CA VAL A 703 -15.19 9.93 23.33
C VAL A 703 -14.62 8.70 24.03
N SER A 704 -14.09 8.88 25.24
CA SER A 704 -13.66 7.75 26.06
C SER A 704 -14.86 6.88 26.43
N PRO A 705 -14.73 5.54 26.38
CA PRO A 705 -15.84 4.65 26.69
C PRO A 705 -16.22 4.76 28.18
N LYS A 706 -17.53 4.83 28.44
CA LYS A 706 -18.06 4.90 29.80
C LYS A 706 -17.75 3.62 30.60
N PRO A 707 -17.63 3.69 31.94
CA PRO A 707 -17.33 2.52 32.77
C PRO A 707 -18.29 1.34 32.53
N GLU A 708 -19.59 1.61 32.38
CA GLU A 708 -20.60 0.58 32.11
C GLU A 708 -20.45 -0.07 30.72
N TRP A 709 -19.90 0.64 29.73
CA TRP A 709 -19.62 0.08 28.40
C TRP A 709 -18.40 -0.84 28.46
N ARG A 710 -17.35 -0.45 29.20
CA ARG A 710 -16.18 -1.30 29.41
C ARG A 710 -16.56 -2.61 30.12
N ALA A 711 -17.30 -2.50 31.22
CA ALA A 711 -17.74 -3.67 31.99
C ALA A 711 -18.61 -4.63 31.15
N LEU A 712 -19.48 -4.08 30.29
CA LEU A 712 -20.27 -4.89 29.36
C LEU A 712 -19.38 -5.59 28.32
N LEU A 713 -18.44 -4.87 27.70
CA LEU A 713 -17.54 -5.45 26.69
C LEU A 713 -16.58 -6.49 27.29
N ASP A 714 -16.12 -6.30 28.53
CA ASP A 714 -15.33 -7.31 29.25
C ASP A 714 -16.14 -8.59 29.46
N ALA A 715 -17.41 -8.48 29.88
CA ALA A 715 -18.28 -9.65 30.04
C ALA A 715 -18.61 -10.35 28.70
N MET A 716 -18.88 -9.56 27.65
CA MET A 716 -19.17 -10.09 26.32
C MET A 716 -17.95 -10.79 25.70
N ALA A 717 -16.74 -10.26 25.91
CA ALA A 717 -15.52 -10.87 25.38
C ALA A 717 -15.28 -12.27 25.96
N VAL A 718 -15.58 -12.51 27.24
CA VAL A 718 -15.47 -13.85 27.85
C VAL A 718 -16.43 -14.83 27.17
N VAL A 719 -17.71 -14.48 27.09
CA VAL A 719 -18.75 -15.36 26.52
C VAL A 719 -18.49 -15.63 25.03
N ALA A 720 -18.12 -14.59 24.26
CA ALA A 720 -17.82 -14.74 22.83
C ALA A 720 -16.58 -15.61 22.58
N THR A 721 -15.56 -15.52 23.45
CA THR A 721 -14.37 -16.37 23.36
C THR A 721 -14.69 -17.83 23.68
N GLU A 722 -15.50 -18.07 24.71
CA GLU A 722 -15.94 -19.41 25.10
C GLU A 722 -16.72 -20.08 23.97
N GLU A 723 -17.73 -19.40 23.41
CA GLU A 723 -18.52 -19.93 22.30
C GLU A 723 -17.66 -20.18 21.06
N TYR A 724 -16.81 -19.22 20.67
CA TYR A 724 -15.89 -19.38 19.53
C TYR A 724 -14.97 -20.59 19.71
N ARG A 725 -14.33 -20.72 20.88
CA ARG A 725 -13.39 -21.82 21.12
C ARG A 725 -14.09 -23.17 21.29
N CYS A 726 -15.30 -23.19 21.85
CA CYS A 726 -16.14 -24.39 21.95
C CYS A 726 -16.38 -25.00 20.56
N VAL A 727 -16.69 -24.17 19.56
CA VAL A 727 -16.94 -24.64 18.19
C VAL A 727 -15.64 -24.91 17.44
N VAL A 728 -14.69 -23.97 17.44
CA VAL A 728 -13.53 -24.02 16.52
C VAL A 728 -12.42 -24.95 17.01
N PHE A 729 -12.21 -25.06 18.32
CA PHE A 729 -11.10 -25.83 18.90
C PHE A 729 -11.53 -27.05 19.70
N GLN A 730 -12.71 -27.03 20.33
CA GLN A 730 -13.14 -28.10 21.22
C GLN A 730 -14.07 -29.11 20.55
N GLU A 731 -14.86 -28.73 19.54
CA GLU A 731 -15.71 -29.67 18.78
C GLU A 731 -14.82 -30.60 17.92
N PRO A 732 -14.80 -31.91 18.19
CA PRO A 732 -13.87 -32.83 17.53
C PRO A 732 -14.11 -32.98 16.03
N ARG A 733 -15.33 -32.69 15.55
CA ARG A 733 -15.70 -32.78 14.12
C ARG A 733 -15.54 -31.47 13.36
N PHE A 734 -15.12 -30.38 14.00
CA PHE A 734 -15.02 -29.08 13.34
C PHE A 734 -14.05 -29.10 12.15
N VAL A 735 -12.85 -29.67 12.34
CA VAL A 735 -11.83 -29.75 11.27
C VAL A 735 -12.30 -30.65 10.11
N GLU A 736 -13.06 -31.70 10.40
CA GLU A 736 -13.68 -32.56 9.39
C GLU A 736 -14.73 -31.77 8.60
N TYR A 737 -15.68 -31.14 9.29
CA TYR A 737 -16.72 -30.31 8.68
C TYR A 737 -16.14 -29.15 7.85
N PHE A 738 -15.09 -28.50 8.33
CA PHE A 738 -14.45 -27.36 7.65
C PHE A 738 -13.77 -27.74 6.34
N ARG A 739 -13.35 -29.01 6.17
CA ARG A 739 -12.67 -29.51 4.97
C ARG A 739 -13.60 -30.17 3.95
N LEU A 740 -14.82 -30.52 4.36
CA LEU A 740 -15.89 -31.04 3.50
C LEU A 740 -16.53 -29.89 2.70
#